data_AF-A0A933G9F3-F1
#
_entry.id   AF-A0A933G9F3-F1
#
_cell.length_a   1.000
_cell.length_b   1.000
_cell.length_c   1.000
_cell.angle_alpha   90.00
_cell.angle_beta   90.00
_cell.angle_gamma   90.00
#
_symmetry.space_group_name_H-M   'P 1'
#
loop_
_entity.id
_entity.type
_entity.pdbx_description
1 polymer ?
#
loop_
_entity_poly.entity_id
_entity_poly.type
_entity_poly.pdbx_seq_one_letter_code
_entity_poly.pdbx_strand_id
1 'polypeptide(L)'
;MRPQRHRGWFWVPAMLGATMAGPTVRAAPEAIEVGTANVKDLPGGREADGIIGDFVLRNDAVEIVVSGNLHQRRANMGVLWDAPTPGCIYDFTFRGTNNDQLTLFAPGGQKGQLSSVYVLKDGHDGEAVVRAELTAASAGNRVARRHDYILRDGWRHVVVVSTYENRSAKPAKVSPEANCLGLVSGLTVEDVRTGLCQDPDDRIGYAWAGIEWENAKPAAGGEFDLGPGQTASLAVVLAIGAGAADAFGEVRTIATPGHVFEGRVVDTDGKPVTRATMHFPAAGADGTLVGCVDAAGKYRLVLPEAACRVTVRDIGRDDVTAEVKAGQPQTITMSTASGVQVEVTDEHGGPLPCKAQFAGIDGTPDPQLGPIVRAHGCDNQYHSENGRFFQGLPPGRYRAIITRGIEYDHHEQDLTVERCKVVGVRATLKRVVDTRGWVSCDFHNHTTESGDNFCGTVDRVINLAAEQVEFAPTTEHNRLSDWGPHIERLGLHREMKTVSGIELTGRGPHLNAFPLVPVPRRQDNGAPTWDPDPRISALTLRNMPGDRENRWVQLNHPNMSRYFNDANEDDKPDDGFTHLLDLIDAAEVYGQFILSGQRHYEVQWRGQTRKRDNWPMLWLQMLNAGRRVWTVATSDAHEVTQGGVGGWRTYVPSSHDDPPEIDPSQIVANAKRGRSFVTNGPFLHVRTDAGEGPGDTIRAKRQLVLKVRVQCNTWTDVDRVVVLVNGRPDPTCDFRKAEHPEMFAAGTVRFERDVPVALKTDAHVIVVAIGEGSTLKTGYGRSWQSEMRPVAYHNPIYVDVDGDGWTPSHDALGVPYLDYGFAPATTRPDR
;
A
#
# COMPACT_ATOMS: atom_id res chain seq x y z
N MET A 1 -68.51 2.02 -1.25
CA MET A 1 -68.39 1.63 0.17
C MET A 1 -67.03 2.11 0.69
N ARG A 2 -67.06 2.81 1.84
CA ARG A 2 -65.95 3.36 2.65
C ARG A 2 -65.10 4.51 2.06
N PRO A 3 -65.16 5.71 2.68
CA PRO A 3 -64.34 6.87 2.32
C PRO A 3 -63.09 7.04 3.22
N GLN A 4 -62.21 7.91 2.73
CA GLN A 4 -60.96 8.45 3.28
C GLN A 4 -60.92 8.65 4.81
N ARG A 5 -59.72 8.48 5.39
CA ARG A 5 -59.30 9.18 6.62
C ARG A 5 -57.85 9.63 6.55
N HIS A 6 -57.68 10.95 6.54
CA HIS A 6 -56.48 11.67 6.95
C HIS A 6 -56.17 11.43 8.44
N ARG A 7 -54.87 11.34 8.78
CA ARG A 7 -54.28 11.61 10.11
C ARG A 7 -52.95 12.31 9.79
N GLY A 8 -52.68 13.55 10.18
CA GLY A 8 -52.88 14.16 11.50
C GLY A 8 -51.56 14.08 12.25
N TRP A 9 -50.59 14.93 11.89
CA TRP A 9 -49.29 15.04 12.56
C TRP A 9 -49.49 15.81 13.88
N PHE A 10 -49.31 15.13 15.02
CA PHE A 10 -49.29 15.76 16.33
C PHE A 10 -47.85 16.15 16.68
N TRP A 11 -47.65 17.45 16.91
CA TRP A 11 -46.47 18.00 17.57
C TRP A 11 -46.50 17.65 19.06
N VAL A 12 -45.45 17.01 19.57
CA VAL A 12 -45.17 16.86 21.00
C VAL A 12 -44.02 17.81 21.33
N PRO A 13 -44.15 18.75 22.30
CA PRO A 13 -43.04 19.60 22.72
C PRO A 13 -42.07 18.76 23.56
N ALA A 14 -40.82 18.65 23.11
CA ALA A 14 -39.74 18.09 23.92
C ALA A 14 -39.40 19.08 25.04
N MET A 15 -39.71 18.72 26.29
CA MET A 15 -39.20 19.40 27.48
C MET A 15 -37.68 19.27 27.53
N LEU A 16 -36.98 20.41 27.62
CA LEU A 16 -35.57 20.47 28.01
C LEU A 16 -35.42 19.93 29.44
N GLY A 17 -34.97 18.69 29.57
CA GLY A 17 -34.39 18.17 30.80
C GLY A 17 -32.92 18.56 30.87
N ALA A 18 -32.57 19.44 31.79
CA ALA A 18 -31.17 19.69 32.16
C ALA A 18 -30.60 18.40 32.78
N THR A 19 -29.82 17.65 32.00
CA THR A 19 -29.03 16.53 32.53
C THR A 19 -27.87 17.10 33.32
N MET A 20 -27.99 17.09 34.64
CA MET A 20 -26.84 17.17 35.54
C MET A 20 -25.88 16.04 35.18
N ALA A 21 -24.65 16.40 34.80
CA ALA A 21 -23.57 15.44 34.60
C ALA A 21 -23.32 14.72 35.93
N GLY A 22 -23.78 13.47 36.02
CA GLY A 22 -23.33 12.56 37.07
C GLY A 22 -21.82 12.31 36.94
N PRO A 23 -21.16 11.86 38.02
CA PRO A 23 -19.75 11.50 37.95
C PRO A 23 -19.56 10.45 36.86
N THR A 24 -18.76 10.78 35.85
CA THR A 24 -18.27 9.80 34.88
C THR A 24 -17.53 8.73 35.66
N VAL A 25 -18.10 7.53 35.75
CA VAL A 25 -17.42 6.36 36.30
C VAL A 25 -16.22 6.11 35.39
N ARG A 26 -15.02 6.49 35.85
CA ARG A 26 -13.78 6.15 35.15
C ARG A 26 -13.63 4.64 35.17
N ALA A 27 -13.38 4.05 34.02
CA ALA A 27 -13.10 2.62 33.94
C ALA A 27 -11.70 2.40 34.51
N ALA A 28 -11.58 1.57 35.55
CA ALA A 28 -10.29 1.18 36.09
C ALA A 28 -9.37 0.66 34.97
N PRO A 29 -8.05 0.90 35.05
CA PRO A 29 -7.12 0.30 34.11
C PRO A 29 -7.21 -1.22 34.21
N GLU A 30 -6.97 -1.91 33.10
CA GLU A 30 -6.98 -3.36 33.05
C GLU A 30 -5.87 -3.93 32.16
N ALA A 31 -5.32 -5.08 32.55
CA ALA A 31 -4.39 -5.89 31.77
C ALA A 31 -5.00 -7.25 31.45
N ILE A 32 -5.06 -7.62 30.18
CA ILE A 32 -5.79 -8.79 29.70
C ILE A 32 -4.88 -9.60 28.77
N GLU A 33 -4.76 -10.91 28.99
CA GLU A 33 -4.22 -11.83 27.99
C GLU A 33 -5.30 -12.18 26.96
N VAL A 34 -4.97 -12.05 25.67
CA VAL A 34 -5.90 -12.30 24.58
C VAL A 34 -5.91 -13.80 24.25
N GLY A 35 -7.00 -14.46 24.59
CA GLY A 35 -7.35 -15.81 24.16
C GLY A 35 -8.41 -15.83 23.06
N THR A 36 -8.89 -17.02 22.72
CA THR A 36 -9.94 -17.22 21.69
C THR A 36 -11.29 -16.61 22.09
N ALA A 37 -11.58 -16.48 23.38
CA ALA A 37 -12.87 -16.00 23.89
C ALA A 37 -13.02 -14.47 23.89
N ASN A 38 -11.91 -13.74 23.80
CA ASN A 38 -11.83 -12.29 24.02
C ASN A 38 -11.04 -11.55 22.93
N VAL A 39 -10.90 -12.12 21.73
CA VAL A 39 -10.26 -11.47 20.56
C VAL A 39 -10.85 -10.11 20.19
N LYS A 40 -12.09 -9.85 20.58
CA LYS A 40 -12.79 -8.56 20.39
C LYS A 40 -12.23 -7.42 21.25
N ASP A 41 -11.42 -7.74 22.25
CA ASP A 41 -10.77 -6.75 23.12
C ASP A 41 -9.49 -6.17 22.49
N LEU A 42 -9.03 -6.73 21.38
CA LEU A 42 -7.95 -6.15 20.57
C LEU A 42 -8.41 -4.85 19.91
N PRO A 43 -7.56 -3.80 19.90
CA PRO A 43 -7.86 -2.58 19.16
C PRO A 43 -7.90 -2.84 17.64
N GLY A 44 -8.59 -1.96 16.92
CA GLY A 44 -8.56 -1.87 15.47
C GLY A 44 -7.69 -0.70 14.97
N GLY A 45 -7.60 -0.55 13.65
CA GLY A 45 -6.68 0.40 13.02
C GLY A 45 -6.26 -0.11 11.65
N ARG A 46 -5.48 0.67 10.90
CA ARG A 46 -4.86 0.16 9.67
C ARG A 46 -3.66 -0.74 9.99
N GLU A 47 -2.96 -0.48 11.10
CA GLU A 47 -1.84 -1.30 11.58
C GLU A 47 -2.24 -2.20 12.76
N ALA A 48 -3.50 -2.67 12.79
CA ALA A 48 -4.00 -3.51 13.88
C ALA A 48 -3.33 -4.90 13.91
N ASP A 49 -2.29 -5.04 14.74
CA ASP A 49 -1.37 -6.18 14.68
C ASP A 49 -1.51 -7.18 15.83
N GLY A 50 -2.41 -6.93 16.77
CA GLY A 50 -2.74 -7.85 17.85
C GLY A 50 -3.31 -9.21 17.42
N ILE A 51 -2.83 -10.28 18.06
CA ILE A 51 -3.23 -11.67 17.85
C ILE A 51 -3.48 -12.42 19.17
N ILE A 52 -3.96 -13.66 19.08
CA ILE A 52 -4.13 -14.52 20.25
C ILE A 52 -2.75 -14.81 20.87
N GLY A 53 -2.64 -14.61 22.19
CA GLY A 53 -1.42 -14.72 22.98
C GLY A 53 -0.72 -13.39 23.25
N ASP A 54 -1.20 -12.28 22.66
CA ASP A 54 -0.77 -10.93 23.04
C ASP A 54 -1.54 -10.42 24.26
N PHE A 55 -1.14 -9.26 24.76
CA PHE A 55 -1.68 -8.65 25.98
C PHE A 55 -2.21 -7.25 25.69
N VAL A 56 -3.41 -6.95 26.17
CA VAL A 56 -4.02 -5.63 26.09
C VAL A 56 -3.87 -4.93 27.45
N LEU A 57 -3.29 -3.73 27.43
CA LEU A 57 -3.38 -2.75 28.51
C LEU A 57 -4.36 -1.66 28.09
N ARG A 58 -5.38 -1.37 28.87
CA ARG A 58 -6.33 -0.28 28.56
C ARG A 58 -6.89 0.40 29.79
N ASN A 59 -7.37 1.63 29.63
CA ASN A 59 -8.10 2.40 30.64
C ASN A 59 -9.27 3.13 29.98
N ASP A 60 -9.78 4.22 30.55
CA ASP A 60 -10.84 5.04 29.96
C ASP A 60 -10.42 5.85 28.72
N ALA A 61 -9.12 6.05 28.50
CA ALA A 61 -8.57 6.91 27.46
C ALA A 61 -7.89 6.15 26.31
N VAL A 62 -7.17 5.06 26.60
CA VAL A 62 -6.29 4.40 25.62
C VAL A 62 -6.38 2.88 25.64
N GLU A 63 -5.96 2.26 24.54
CA GLU A 63 -5.79 0.82 24.33
C GLU A 63 -4.38 0.56 23.76
N ILE A 64 -3.67 -0.40 24.36
CA ILE A 64 -2.27 -0.73 24.03
C ILE A 64 -2.15 -2.24 23.88
N VAL A 65 -1.49 -2.71 22.82
CA VAL A 65 -1.13 -4.13 22.65
C VAL A 65 0.35 -4.32 22.89
N VAL A 66 0.68 -5.12 23.90
CA VAL A 66 2.03 -5.64 24.15
C VAL A 66 2.10 -7.06 23.59
N SER A 67 3.02 -7.29 22.66
CA SER A 67 3.14 -8.57 21.98
C SER A 67 3.56 -9.70 22.93
N GLY A 68 2.97 -10.89 22.76
CA GLY A 68 3.29 -12.08 23.54
C GLY A 68 4.59 -12.75 23.11
N ASN A 69 5.05 -13.72 23.91
CA ASN A 69 6.23 -14.53 23.57
C ASN A 69 5.90 -15.69 22.61
N LEU A 70 5.46 -15.35 21.39
CA LEU A 70 5.06 -16.32 20.37
C LEU A 70 6.20 -16.61 19.38
N HIS A 71 6.15 -17.78 18.74
CA HIS A 71 7.14 -18.15 17.73
C HIS A 71 7.15 -17.13 16.58
N GLN A 72 8.33 -16.59 16.28
CA GLN A 72 8.54 -15.58 15.22
C GLN A 72 7.68 -14.30 15.35
N ARG A 73 7.18 -13.99 16.55
CA ARG A 73 6.28 -12.84 16.76
C ARG A 73 6.91 -11.53 16.25
N ARG A 74 6.23 -10.87 15.32
CA ARG A 74 6.56 -9.56 14.75
C ARG A 74 5.25 -8.84 14.38
N ALA A 75 5.21 -7.51 14.43
CA ALA A 75 4.00 -6.77 14.04
C ALA A 75 3.65 -7.07 12.57
N ASN A 76 4.65 -6.88 11.70
CA ASN A 76 4.62 -7.25 10.31
C ASN A 76 6.04 -7.60 9.82
N MET A 77 6.16 -7.93 8.54
CA MET A 77 7.39 -8.39 7.90
C MET A 77 8.51 -7.32 7.95
N GLY A 78 8.18 -6.06 7.72
CA GLY A 78 9.12 -4.93 7.66
C GLY A 78 9.75 -4.55 9.02
N VAL A 79 9.15 -4.99 10.12
CA VAL A 79 9.64 -4.71 11.47
C VAL A 79 10.88 -5.53 11.81
N LEU A 80 12.03 -4.84 11.88
CA LEU A 80 13.31 -5.37 12.37
C LEU A 80 13.71 -6.76 11.81
N TRP A 81 13.40 -7.00 10.53
CA TRP A 81 13.74 -8.09 9.59
C TRP A 81 14.49 -9.34 10.11
N ASP A 82 15.60 -9.15 10.81
CA ASP A 82 16.54 -10.17 11.25
C ASP A 82 16.20 -10.81 12.61
N ALA A 83 15.19 -10.34 13.35
CA ALA A 83 14.74 -11.06 14.55
C ALA A 83 13.29 -10.74 14.95
N PRO A 84 12.63 -11.66 15.69
CA PRO A 84 11.32 -11.40 16.27
C PRO A 84 11.40 -10.32 17.36
N THR A 85 10.26 -9.70 17.66
CA THR A 85 10.13 -8.58 18.61
C THR A 85 9.05 -8.81 19.69
N PRO A 86 9.00 -10.00 20.32
CA PRO A 86 8.05 -10.25 21.41
C PRO A 86 8.28 -9.28 22.57
N GLY A 87 7.20 -8.96 23.28
CA GLY A 87 7.20 -8.02 24.40
C GLY A 87 7.47 -6.58 23.99
N CYS A 88 7.18 -6.18 22.75
CA CYS A 88 7.14 -4.79 22.30
C CYS A 88 5.69 -4.31 22.17
N ILE A 89 5.47 -3.00 22.10
CA ILE A 89 4.14 -2.45 21.79
C ILE A 89 3.95 -2.46 20.27
N TYR A 90 2.86 -3.07 19.81
CA TYR A 90 2.47 -3.11 18.39
C TYR A 90 1.23 -2.28 18.08
N ASP A 91 0.42 -1.95 19.08
CA ASP A 91 -0.72 -1.06 18.88
C ASP A 91 -0.77 -0.09 20.07
N PHE A 92 -0.96 1.19 19.81
CA PHE A 92 -1.25 2.20 20.82
C PHE A 92 -2.21 3.25 20.25
N THR A 93 -3.47 3.18 20.66
CA THR A 93 -4.55 4.02 20.14
C THR A 93 -5.43 4.61 21.24
N PHE A 94 -6.23 5.61 20.89
CA PHE A 94 -7.29 6.08 21.76
C PHE A 94 -8.38 5.00 21.86
N ARG A 95 -9.00 4.90 23.03
CA ARG A 95 -9.99 3.85 23.26
C ARG A 95 -11.18 3.98 22.32
N GLY A 96 -11.46 2.93 21.57
CA GLY A 96 -12.63 2.83 20.69
C GLY A 96 -12.58 3.66 19.40
N THR A 97 -11.45 4.29 19.07
CA THR A 97 -11.30 5.05 17.81
C THR A 97 -10.83 4.18 16.65
N ASN A 98 -10.15 3.06 16.93
CA ASN A 98 -9.63 2.12 15.92
C ASN A 98 -8.79 2.81 14.82
N ASN A 99 -7.87 3.69 15.21
CA ASN A 99 -7.03 4.47 14.31
C ASN A 99 -5.54 4.28 14.63
N ASP A 100 -5.16 3.08 15.08
CA ASP A 100 -3.75 2.74 15.29
C ASP A 100 -2.93 2.79 13.99
N GLN A 101 -1.72 3.32 14.11
CA GLN A 101 -0.69 3.48 13.06
C GLN A 101 0.73 3.34 13.65
N LEU A 102 0.86 2.76 14.85
CA LEU A 102 2.15 2.62 15.49
C LEU A 102 2.72 1.26 15.13
N THR A 103 3.65 1.21 14.18
CA THR A 103 4.22 -0.06 13.75
C THR A 103 4.99 -0.80 14.86
N LEU A 104 5.72 -0.06 15.69
CA LEU A 104 6.49 -0.64 16.80
C LEU A 104 6.91 0.44 17.82
N PHE A 105 6.76 0.13 19.11
CA PHE A 105 7.61 0.70 20.15
C PHE A 105 8.35 -0.40 20.93
N ALA A 106 9.68 -0.39 20.87
CA ALA A 106 10.58 -1.36 21.48
C ALA A 106 11.44 -0.71 22.56
N PRO A 107 11.17 -0.96 23.86
CA PRO A 107 11.98 -0.40 24.95
C PRO A 107 13.40 -0.98 24.92
N GLY A 108 14.41 -0.12 25.04
CA GLY A 108 15.82 -0.54 24.98
C GLY A 108 16.19 -1.30 23.70
N GLY A 109 15.49 -1.02 22.59
CA GLY A 109 15.65 -1.74 21.33
C GLY A 109 15.34 -3.23 21.46
N GLN A 110 14.36 -3.62 22.29
CA GLN A 110 13.98 -5.02 22.52
C GLN A 110 13.81 -5.77 21.20
N LYS A 111 14.59 -6.83 21.08
CA LYS A 111 14.71 -7.68 19.90
C LYS A 111 15.19 -9.07 20.32
N GLY A 112 14.73 -10.07 19.60
CA GLY A 112 14.99 -11.48 19.89
C GLY A 112 13.99 -12.08 20.87
N GLN A 113 14.11 -13.38 21.08
CA GLN A 113 13.21 -14.16 21.93
C GLN A 113 13.23 -13.68 23.39
N LEU A 114 12.09 -13.81 24.06
CA LEU A 114 11.94 -13.61 25.49
C LEU A 114 11.79 -14.97 26.21
N SER A 115 11.90 -14.95 27.54
CA SER A 115 11.50 -16.08 28.38
C SER A 115 9.97 -16.13 28.50
N SER A 116 9.33 -15.00 28.73
CA SER A 116 7.89 -14.90 28.96
C SER A 116 7.38 -13.47 28.79
N VAL A 117 6.07 -13.36 28.56
CA VAL A 117 5.28 -12.13 28.72
C VAL A 117 4.04 -12.51 29.53
N TYR A 118 3.67 -11.73 30.54
CA TYR A 118 2.52 -12.05 31.42
C TYR A 118 1.97 -10.81 32.13
N VAL A 119 0.73 -10.89 32.60
CA VAL A 119 0.11 -9.89 33.46
C VAL A 119 0.70 -9.98 34.86
N LEU A 120 1.34 -8.91 35.32
CA LEU A 120 1.86 -8.77 36.68
C LEU A 120 0.82 -8.14 37.62
N LYS A 121 0.06 -7.18 37.11
CA LYS A 121 -1.09 -6.58 37.79
C LYS A 121 -2.24 -6.43 36.80
N ASP A 122 -3.41 -6.92 37.18
CA ASP A 122 -4.61 -6.87 36.35
C ASP A 122 -5.32 -5.50 36.38
N GLY A 123 -4.92 -4.59 37.26
CA GLY A 123 -5.48 -3.23 37.38
C GLY A 123 -6.51 -3.02 38.48
N HIS A 124 -6.88 -4.04 39.27
CA HIS A 124 -7.87 -3.88 40.35
C HIS A 124 -7.45 -2.90 41.46
N ASP A 125 -6.15 -2.66 41.61
CA ASP A 125 -5.55 -1.70 42.54
C ASP A 125 -5.36 -0.29 41.93
N GLY A 126 -5.85 -0.05 40.71
CA GLY A 126 -5.70 1.20 39.98
C GLY A 126 -4.43 1.29 39.12
N GLU A 127 -3.67 0.20 39.00
CA GLU A 127 -2.47 0.10 38.16
C GLU A 127 -2.42 -1.24 37.43
N ALA A 128 -2.50 -1.21 36.10
CA ALA A 128 -2.34 -2.39 35.26
C ALA A 128 -0.89 -2.53 34.80
N VAL A 129 -0.33 -3.73 34.88
CA VAL A 129 1.07 -3.99 34.51
C VAL A 129 1.21 -5.29 33.71
N VAL A 130 1.79 -5.18 32.51
CA VAL A 130 2.27 -6.32 31.74
C VAL A 130 3.80 -6.35 31.83
N ARG A 131 4.36 -7.52 32.11
CA ARG A 131 5.82 -7.75 32.15
C ARG A 131 6.26 -8.58 30.97
N ALA A 132 7.30 -8.12 30.29
CA ALA A 132 8.05 -8.88 29.29
C ALA A 132 9.47 -9.13 29.81
N GLU A 133 9.93 -10.40 29.84
CA GLU A 133 11.23 -10.71 30.44
C GLU A 133 12.07 -11.74 29.69
N LEU A 134 13.38 -11.49 29.65
CA LEU A 134 14.44 -12.43 29.31
C LEU A 134 15.21 -12.73 30.58
N THR A 135 15.01 -13.92 31.13
CA THR A 135 15.72 -14.39 32.33
C THR A 135 17.19 -14.63 32.03
N ALA A 136 18.04 -14.57 33.07
CA ALA A 136 19.46 -14.88 32.94
C ALA A 136 19.71 -16.28 32.36
N ALA A 137 18.89 -17.26 32.74
CA ALA A 137 18.97 -18.63 32.23
C ALA A 137 18.76 -18.68 30.71
N SER A 138 17.69 -18.04 30.21
CA SER A 138 17.41 -17.95 28.77
C SER A 138 18.43 -17.10 28.02
N ALA A 139 19.05 -16.11 28.68
CA ALA A 139 20.13 -15.31 28.12
C ALA A 139 21.49 -16.03 28.08
N GLY A 140 21.58 -17.26 28.62
CA GLY A 140 22.84 -18.00 28.76
C GLY A 140 23.80 -17.35 29.75
N ASN A 141 23.28 -16.89 30.89
CA ASN A 141 23.98 -16.13 31.94
C ASN A 141 24.61 -14.82 31.45
N ARG A 142 24.03 -14.20 30.42
CA ARG A 142 24.38 -12.84 29.96
C ARG A 142 23.52 -11.80 30.68
N VAL A 143 23.25 -10.68 30.02
CA VAL A 143 22.38 -9.62 30.55
C VAL A 143 20.92 -10.09 30.50
N ALA A 144 20.33 -10.31 31.67
CA ALA A 144 18.89 -10.49 31.82
C ALA A 144 18.19 -9.13 31.69
N ARG A 145 16.97 -9.14 31.15
CA ARG A 145 16.19 -7.93 30.88
C ARG A 145 14.74 -8.12 31.28
N ARG A 146 14.13 -7.11 31.87
CA ARG A 146 12.70 -7.06 32.21
C ARG A 146 12.15 -5.71 31.78
N HIS A 147 10.98 -5.69 31.15
CA HIS A 147 10.24 -4.48 30.77
C HIS A 147 8.85 -4.54 31.39
N ASP A 148 8.57 -3.61 32.30
CA ASP A 148 7.28 -3.47 32.96
C ASP A 148 6.52 -2.32 32.32
N TYR A 149 5.43 -2.65 31.63
CA TYR A 149 4.52 -1.70 30.98
C TYR A 149 3.44 -1.31 31.97
N ILE A 150 3.45 -0.06 32.43
CA ILE A 150 2.61 0.43 33.53
C ILE A 150 1.58 1.42 32.99
N LEU A 151 0.30 1.14 33.23
CA LEU A 151 -0.83 2.00 32.89
C LEU A 151 -1.70 2.26 34.13
N ARG A 152 -2.04 3.53 34.37
CA ARG A 152 -2.95 3.94 35.46
C ARG A 152 -4.23 4.59 34.91
N ASP A 153 -5.20 4.79 35.79
CA ASP A 153 -6.48 5.44 35.47
C ASP A 153 -6.30 6.84 34.88
N GLY A 154 -7.02 7.15 33.79
CA GLY A 154 -7.00 8.47 33.14
C GLY A 154 -5.74 8.85 32.36
N TRP A 155 -4.72 7.99 32.31
CA TRP A 155 -3.48 8.27 31.56
C TRP A 155 -3.65 8.10 30.06
N ARG A 156 -3.00 8.98 29.29
CA ARG A 156 -2.82 8.85 27.83
C ARG A 156 -1.39 8.45 27.45
N HIS A 157 -0.72 7.81 28.39
CA HIS A 157 0.66 7.39 28.26
C HIS A 157 0.89 6.09 29.03
N VAL A 158 1.94 5.37 28.63
CA VAL A 158 2.45 4.18 29.32
C VAL A 158 3.87 4.47 29.76
N VAL A 159 4.18 4.12 31.01
CA VAL A 159 5.55 4.14 31.52
C VAL A 159 6.13 2.74 31.39
N VAL A 160 7.30 2.63 30.77
CA VAL A 160 8.02 1.37 30.63
C VAL A 160 9.28 1.39 31.48
N VAL A 161 9.30 0.58 32.54
CA VAL A 161 10.48 0.42 33.40
C VAL A 161 11.27 -0.80 32.93
N SER A 162 12.48 -0.55 32.44
CA SER A 162 13.41 -1.55 31.95
C SER A 162 14.50 -1.84 32.98
N THR A 163 14.57 -3.06 33.50
CA THR A 163 15.62 -3.52 34.42
C THR A 163 16.59 -4.45 33.70
N TYR A 164 17.87 -4.11 33.74
CA TYR A 164 18.98 -4.88 33.19
C TYR A 164 19.83 -5.44 34.31
N GLU A 165 20.16 -6.73 34.24
CA GLU A 165 21.02 -7.39 35.22
C GLU A 165 22.11 -8.18 34.51
N ASN A 166 23.39 -7.83 34.74
CA ASN A 166 24.51 -8.54 34.14
C ASN A 166 24.91 -9.73 35.02
N ARG A 167 24.55 -10.95 34.61
CA ARG A 167 24.96 -12.19 35.29
C ARG A 167 26.24 -12.82 34.73
N SER A 168 26.87 -12.17 33.77
CA SER A 168 28.11 -12.67 33.17
C SER A 168 29.33 -12.29 34.01
N ALA A 169 30.46 -12.94 33.75
CA ALA A 169 31.73 -12.63 34.40
C ALA A 169 32.45 -11.39 33.83
N LYS A 170 31.89 -10.73 32.80
CA LYS A 170 32.50 -9.58 32.12
C LYS A 170 31.54 -8.38 32.09
N PRO A 171 32.04 -7.14 32.03
CA PRO A 171 31.17 -5.99 31.73
C PRO A 171 30.40 -6.20 30.43
N ALA A 172 29.17 -5.69 30.37
CA ALA A 172 28.31 -5.76 29.21
C ALA A 172 27.85 -4.34 28.82
N LYS A 173 27.77 -4.07 27.52
CA LYS A 173 27.18 -2.85 26.99
C LYS A 173 25.66 -2.99 26.97
N VAL A 174 24.97 -1.96 27.45
CA VAL A 174 23.52 -1.86 27.42
C VAL A 174 23.13 -0.58 26.69
N SER A 175 22.27 -0.70 25.68
CA SER A 175 21.59 0.43 25.04
C SER A 175 20.18 0.52 25.62
N PRO A 176 19.84 1.59 26.35
CA PRO A 176 18.53 1.73 26.97
C PRO A 176 17.53 2.51 26.12
N GLU A 177 17.99 3.05 24.99
CA GLU A 177 17.18 3.87 24.09
C GLU A 177 16.01 3.07 23.49
N ALA A 178 14.79 3.61 23.63
CA ALA A 178 13.63 3.03 22.99
C ALA A 178 13.59 3.35 21.50
N ASN A 179 13.15 2.37 20.70
CA ASN A 179 12.95 2.54 19.28
C ASN A 179 11.46 2.67 18.98
N CYS A 180 11.07 3.70 18.22
CA CYS A 180 9.70 3.93 17.78
C CYS A 180 9.69 4.01 16.26
N LEU A 181 8.91 3.15 15.59
CA LEU A 181 8.84 3.05 14.13
C LEU A 181 7.43 3.40 13.63
N GLY A 182 7.30 3.70 12.33
CA GLY A 182 6.01 3.98 11.69
C GLY A 182 5.60 5.45 11.61
N LEU A 183 6.42 6.37 12.13
CA LEU A 183 6.05 7.79 12.26
C LEU A 183 6.74 8.70 11.24
N VAL A 184 6.08 9.81 10.91
CA VAL A 184 6.59 10.89 10.05
C VAL A 184 6.68 12.23 10.76
N SER A 185 7.33 13.19 10.11
CA SER A 185 7.52 14.55 10.61
C SER A 185 8.12 14.58 12.01
N GLY A 186 9.03 13.64 12.29
CA GLY A 186 9.63 13.47 13.60
C GLY A 186 10.40 14.72 14.03
N LEU A 187 10.16 15.16 15.25
CA LEU A 187 10.81 16.32 15.85
C LEU A 187 11.29 15.97 17.26
N THR A 188 12.53 16.36 17.57
CA THR A 188 13.04 16.30 18.95
C THR A 188 12.99 17.71 19.53
N VAL A 189 12.23 17.89 20.60
CA VAL A 189 12.10 19.16 21.32
C VAL A 189 12.69 18.97 22.72
N GLU A 190 13.86 19.57 22.93
CA GLU A 190 14.78 19.29 24.04
C GLU A 190 15.16 17.78 24.08
N ASP A 191 14.65 16.99 25.02
CA ASP A 191 14.84 15.55 25.16
C ASP A 191 13.62 14.69 24.75
N VAL A 192 12.49 15.30 24.38
CA VAL A 192 11.29 14.57 23.95
C VAL A 192 11.28 14.42 22.44
N ARG A 193 11.18 13.17 22.00
CA ARG A 193 10.98 12.83 20.58
C ARG A 193 9.49 12.75 20.30
N THR A 194 9.11 13.18 19.10
CA THR A 194 7.73 13.20 18.66
C THR A 194 7.63 12.67 17.24
N GLY A 195 6.43 12.24 16.84
CA GLY A 195 6.11 11.86 15.46
C GLY A 195 4.61 11.87 15.22
N LEU A 196 4.23 11.99 13.96
CA LEU A 196 2.84 11.91 13.50
C LEU A 196 2.60 10.58 12.78
N CYS A 197 1.35 10.14 12.76
CA CYS A 197 0.90 9.10 11.85
C CYS A 197 1.10 9.51 10.39
N GLN A 198 1.22 8.51 9.52
CA GLN A 198 1.45 8.69 8.08
C GLN A 198 0.26 9.34 7.38
N ASP A 199 -0.97 8.94 7.71
CA ASP A 199 -2.17 9.63 7.25
C ASP A 199 -2.64 10.66 8.29
N PRO A 200 -2.67 11.95 7.92
CA PRO A 200 -3.22 13.01 8.76
C PRO A 200 -4.69 12.81 9.21
N ASP A 201 -5.48 11.99 8.51
CA ASP A 201 -6.88 11.71 8.90
C ASP A 201 -6.99 10.87 10.18
N ASP A 202 -5.93 10.15 10.57
CA ASP A 202 -5.91 9.43 11.86
C ASP A 202 -5.79 10.39 13.04
N ARG A 203 -5.29 11.61 12.81
CA ARG A 203 -5.22 12.72 13.79
C ARG A 203 -4.48 12.38 15.08
N ILE A 204 -3.59 11.40 15.03
CA ILE A 204 -2.77 10.97 16.16
C ILE A 204 -1.33 11.47 15.98
N GLY A 205 -0.71 11.84 17.09
CA GLY A 205 0.73 11.87 17.22
C GLY A 205 1.19 11.16 18.48
N TYR A 206 2.47 10.82 18.49
CA TYR A 206 3.13 10.14 19.60
C TYR A 206 4.31 10.97 20.09
N ALA A 207 4.63 10.82 21.37
CA ALA A 207 5.82 11.40 21.96
C ALA A 207 6.44 10.45 22.98
N TRP A 208 7.77 10.44 23.09
CA TRP A 208 8.47 9.62 24.06
C TRP A 208 9.76 10.26 24.56
N ALA A 209 10.10 9.97 25.82
CA ALA A 209 11.33 10.44 26.46
C ALA A 209 11.72 9.53 27.63
N GLY A 210 13.00 9.52 27.97
CA GLY A 210 13.46 8.96 29.25
C GLY A 210 13.00 9.85 30.40
N ILE A 211 12.50 9.25 31.49
CA ILE A 211 12.01 9.99 32.65
C ILE A 211 12.60 9.44 33.96
N GLU A 212 12.70 10.29 34.98
CA GLU A 212 12.89 9.83 36.35
C GLU A 212 11.58 9.20 36.82
N TRP A 213 11.61 7.94 37.27
CA TRP A 213 10.42 7.23 37.72
C TRP A 213 10.72 6.36 38.91
N GLU A 214 10.21 6.74 40.08
CA GLU A 214 10.46 6.05 41.35
C GLU A 214 11.97 5.86 41.60
N ASN A 215 12.49 4.62 41.48
CA ASN A 215 13.92 4.30 41.63
C ASN A 215 14.63 4.07 40.28
N ALA A 216 13.95 4.25 39.16
CA ALA A 216 14.49 4.09 37.81
C ALA A 216 14.94 5.45 37.25
N LYS A 217 16.11 5.48 36.62
CA LYS A 217 16.66 6.67 35.97
C LYS A 217 16.10 6.83 34.56
N PRO A 218 16.21 8.01 33.92
CA PRO A 218 15.84 8.19 32.52
C PRO A 218 16.57 7.21 31.61
N ALA A 219 15.82 6.55 30.73
CA ALA A 219 16.37 5.83 29.59
C ALA A 219 16.87 6.84 28.54
N ALA A 220 18.06 7.40 28.79
CA ALA A 220 18.70 8.37 27.91
C ALA A 220 19.35 7.70 26.69
N GLY A 221 19.68 8.48 25.66
CA GLY A 221 20.42 7.97 24.50
C GLY A 221 21.85 7.54 24.85
N GLY A 222 22.38 6.59 24.09
CA GLY A 222 23.76 6.10 24.22
C GLY A 222 23.93 4.85 25.07
N GLU A 223 25.03 4.12 24.85
CA GLU A 223 25.34 2.89 25.60
C GLU A 223 26.04 3.18 26.93
N PHE A 224 25.79 2.34 27.93
CA PHE A 224 26.55 2.34 29.18
C PHE A 224 27.09 0.96 29.54
N ASP A 225 28.15 0.93 30.35
CA ASP A 225 28.74 -0.31 30.86
C ASP A 225 28.01 -0.78 32.12
N LEU A 226 27.53 -2.02 32.09
CA LEU A 226 26.98 -2.72 33.24
C LEU A 226 27.97 -3.79 33.68
N GLY A 227 28.59 -3.61 34.84
CA GLY A 227 29.59 -4.53 35.39
C GLY A 227 29.00 -5.87 35.84
N PRO A 228 29.84 -6.91 36.04
CA PRO A 228 29.39 -8.21 36.57
C PRO A 228 28.59 -8.07 37.87
N GLY A 229 27.42 -8.70 37.94
CA GLY A 229 26.51 -8.68 39.09
C GLY A 229 25.75 -7.36 39.28
N GLN A 230 25.99 -6.34 38.46
CA GLN A 230 25.29 -5.06 38.57
C GLN A 230 23.90 -5.12 37.96
N THR A 231 23.01 -4.29 38.52
CA THR A 231 21.65 -4.06 38.04
C THR A 231 21.44 -2.57 37.78
N ALA A 232 20.73 -2.24 36.70
CA ALA A 232 20.28 -0.89 36.38
C ALA A 232 18.79 -0.92 36.03
N SER A 233 18.02 0.04 36.54
CA SER A 233 16.62 0.26 36.18
C SER A 233 16.46 1.62 35.51
N LEU A 234 15.80 1.62 34.36
CA LEU A 234 15.66 2.78 33.48
C LEU A 234 14.22 2.94 33.05
N ALA A 235 13.69 4.16 32.94
CA ALA A 235 12.31 4.42 32.58
C ALA A 235 12.20 5.29 31.32
N VAL A 236 11.26 4.91 30.47
CA VAL A 236 10.80 5.68 29.30
C VAL A 236 9.29 5.82 29.39
N VAL A 237 8.77 6.97 28.99
CA VAL A 237 7.34 7.16 28.76
C VAL A 237 7.07 7.23 27.27
N LEU A 238 5.96 6.63 26.84
CA LEU A 238 5.37 6.78 25.51
C LEU A 238 3.95 7.32 25.69
N ALA A 239 3.63 8.42 25.00
CA ALA A 239 2.34 9.09 25.06
C ALA A 239 1.69 9.19 23.68
N ILE A 240 0.36 9.24 23.67
CA ILE A 240 -0.48 9.48 22.49
C ILE A 240 -1.26 10.80 22.68
N GLY A 241 -1.45 11.54 21.59
CA GLY A 241 -2.15 12.82 21.60
C GLY A 241 -2.91 13.10 20.31
N ALA A 242 -3.83 14.09 20.36
CA ALA A 242 -4.46 14.66 19.17
C ALA A 242 -3.44 15.48 18.36
N GLY A 243 -2.56 14.77 17.66
CA GLY A 243 -1.34 15.28 17.06
C GLY A 243 -0.14 15.28 18.02
N ALA A 244 1.06 15.50 17.46
CA ALA A 244 2.34 15.51 18.16
C ALA A 244 2.45 16.57 19.26
N ALA A 245 1.72 17.70 19.13
CA ALA A 245 1.72 18.76 20.14
C ALA A 245 1.09 18.30 21.46
N ASP A 246 -0.07 17.64 21.40
CA ASP A 246 -0.75 17.12 22.59
C ASP A 246 0.01 15.94 23.20
N ALA A 247 0.61 15.08 22.37
CA ALA A 247 1.46 13.98 22.85
C ALA A 247 2.71 14.51 23.57
N PHE A 248 3.36 15.54 23.01
CA PHE A 248 4.50 16.21 23.65
C PHE A 248 4.12 16.79 25.01
N GLY A 249 2.97 17.48 25.09
CA GLY A 249 2.47 18.02 26.36
C GLY A 249 2.15 16.93 27.37
N GLU A 250 1.56 15.81 26.95
CA GLU A 250 1.33 14.65 27.82
C GLU A 250 2.63 14.15 28.47
N VAL A 251 3.74 14.05 27.70
CA VAL A 251 5.05 13.67 28.25
C VAL A 251 5.61 14.73 29.20
N ARG A 252 5.59 16.01 28.80
CA ARG A 252 6.17 17.10 29.60
C ARG A 252 5.47 17.31 30.93
N THR A 253 4.17 17.04 30.97
CA THR A 253 3.34 17.33 32.14
C THR A 253 3.38 16.27 33.23
N ILE A 254 4.18 15.22 33.01
CA ILE A 254 4.57 14.29 34.06
C ILE A 254 5.47 14.98 35.10
N ALA A 255 6.39 15.82 34.65
CA ALA A 255 7.34 16.52 35.52
C ALA A 255 6.98 17.98 35.81
N THR A 256 6.12 18.59 34.98
CA THR A 256 5.76 20.01 35.08
C THR A 256 4.23 20.20 35.05
N PRO A 257 3.68 21.28 35.62
CA PRO A 257 2.24 21.54 35.52
C PRO A 257 1.80 21.69 34.06
N GLY A 258 0.75 20.96 33.67
CA GLY A 258 0.15 21.06 32.35
C GLY A 258 -0.94 22.12 32.25
N HIS A 259 -1.03 22.72 31.07
CA HIS A 259 -2.03 23.71 30.74
C HIS A 259 -2.94 23.20 29.61
N VAL A 260 -4.25 23.19 29.87
CA VAL A 260 -5.25 22.72 28.89
C VAL A 260 -5.66 23.88 28.00
N PHE A 261 -5.46 23.69 26.69
CA PHE A 261 -5.97 24.54 25.63
C PHE A 261 -7.18 23.85 25.01
N GLU A 262 -8.31 24.55 24.98
CA GLU A 262 -9.53 24.01 24.39
C GLU A 262 -10.27 25.06 23.59
N GLY A 263 -11.06 24.62 22.62
CA GLY A 263 -11.71 25.55 21.72
C GLY A 263 -12.26 24.91 20.47
N ARG A 264 -12.49 25.75 19.46
CA ARG A 264 -12.99 25.34 18.14
C ARG A 264 -12.30 26.10 17.02
N VAL A 265 -12.11 25.42 15.90
CA VAL A 265 -11.79 26.02 14.61
C VAL A 265 -13.05 25.96 13.75
N VAL A 266 -13.53 27.13 13.35
CA VAL A 266 -14.74 27.29 12.53
C VAL A 266 -14.45 28.18 11.33
N ASP A 267 -15.29 28.09 10.30
CA ASP A 267 -15.28 29.06 9.22
C ASP A 267 -16.10 30.31 9.56
N THR A 268 -16.15 31.27 8.64
CA THR A 268 -16.92 32.51 8.80
C THR A 268 -18.43 32.31 8.93
N ASP A 269 -18.97 31.15 8.53
CA ASP A 269 -20.38 30.78 8.72
C ASP A 269 -20.60 30.06 10.07
N GLY A 270 -19.55 29.87 10.87
CA GLY A 270 -19.57 29.11 12.11
C GLY A 270 -19.58 27.59 11.93
N LYS A 271 -19.33 27.07 10.71
CA LYS A 271 -19.24 25.63 10.45
C LYS A 271 -17.87 25.11 10.89
N PRO A 272 -17.78 23.88 11.43
CA PRO A 272 -16.50 23.26 11.77
C PRO A 272 -15.53 23.17 10.59
N VAL A 273 -14.27 23.52 10.81
CA VAL A 273 -13.18 23.24 9.85
C VAL A 273 -12.50 21.95 10.27
N THR A 274 -12.96 20.83 9.72
CA THR A 274 -12.63 19.48 10.24
C THR A 274 -11.26 18.95 9.82
N ARG A 275 -10.58 19.61 8.89
CA ARG A 275 -9.23 19.25 8.41
C ARG A 275 -8.14 20.19 8.93
N ALA A 276 -8.51 21.14 9.80
CA ALA A 276 -7.56 22.12 10.30
C ALA A 276 -6.48 21.46 11.17
N THR A 277 -5.23 21.84 10.92
CA THR A 277 -4.08 21.52 11.77
C THR A 277 -3.60 22.77 12.50
N MET A 278 -3.20 22.59 13.75
CA MET A 278 -2.71 23.65 14.64
C MET A 278 -1.19 23.53 14.78
N HIS A 279 -0.45 24.50 14.27
CA HIS A 279 1.02 24.49 14.29
C HIS A 279 1.56 25.37 15.41
N PHE A 280 2.19 24.74 16.39
CA PHE A 280 2.82 25.39 17.54
C PHE A 280 4.33 25.47 17.34
N PRO A 281 4.96 26.66 17.47
CA PRO A 281 6.42 26.78 17.40
C PRO A 281 7.09 25.88 18.44
N ALA A 282 8.09 25.11 18.02
CA ALA A 282 8.89 24.29 18.92
C ALA A 282 10.13 25.08 19.40
N ALA A 283 10.26 25.29 20.71
CA ALA A 283 11.42 25.98 21.25
C ALA A 283 12.71 25.18 20.97
N GLY A 284 13.73 25.83 20.39
CA GLY A 284 15.04 25.22 20.15
C GLY A 284 15.09 24.20 19.00
N ALA A 285 14.03 24.03 18.22
CA ALA A 285 13.99 23.16 17.04
C ALA A 285 13.48 23.90 15.80
N ASP A 286 13.99 23.54 14.62
CA ASP A 286 13.50 24.08 13.35
C ASP A 286 12.24 23.31 12.92
N GLY A 287 11.06 23.85 13.27
CA GLY A 287 9.79 23.20 12.97
C GLY A 287 8.64 23.60 13.91
N THR A 288 7.51 22.91 13.75
CA THR A 288 6.32 23.11 14.58
C THR A 288 5.76 21.78 15.07
N LEU A 289 5.34 21.72 16.32
CA LEU A 289 4.50 20.64 16.81
C LEU A 289 3.08 20.82 16.25
N VAL A 290 2.51 19.74 15.73
CA VAL A 290 1.18 19.75 15.11
C VAL A 290 0.14 19.21 16.08
N GLY A 291 -0.94 19.97 16.31
CA GLY A 291 -2.17 19.52 16.95
C GLY A 291 -3.29 19.35 15.94
N CYS A 292 -4.23 18.46 16.22
CA CYS A 292 -5.35 18.14 15.34
C CYS A 292 -6.69 18.55 15.96
N VAL A 293 -7.64 18.93 15.11
CA VAL A 293 -9.05 19.12 15.52
C VAL A 293 -9.86 17.86 15.27
N ASP A 294 -10.94 17.67 16.03
CA ASP A 294 -11.89 16.58 15.84
C ASP A 294 -12.87 16.84 14.66
N ALA A 295 -13.77 15.90 14.42
CA ALA A 295 -14.79 16.03 13.36
C ALA A 295 -15.81 17.17 13.60
N ALA A 296 -15.86 17.73 14.81
CA ALA A 296 -16.65 18.91 15.15
C ALA A 296 -15.80 20.20 15.17
N GLY A 297 -14.55 20.14 14.69
CA GLY A 297 -13.61 21.25 14.67
C GLY A 297 -13.12 21.63 16.06
N LYS A 298 -13.37 20.82 17.09
CA LYS A 298 -12.90 21.09 18.45
C LYS A 298 -11.46 20.67 18.59
N TYR A 299 -10.70 21.44 19.36
CA TYR A 299 -9.40 21.02 19.85
C TYR A 299 -9.41 20.99 21.37
N ARG A 300 -8.69 20.02 21.92
CA ARG A 300 -8.33 19.96 23.33
C ARG A 300 -6.95 19.35 23.42
N LEU A 301 -5.97 20.14 23.82
CA LEU A 301 -4.57 19.74 23.89
C LEU A 301 -3.93 20.26 25.16
N VAL A 302 -2.99 19.48 25.70
CA VAL A 302 -2.19 19.87 26.87
C VAL A 302 -0.84 20.35 26.38
N LEU A 303 -0.33 21.46 26.93
CA LEU A 303 1.02 21.98 26.67
C LEU A 303 1.66 22.50 27.97
N PRO A 304 3.00 22.61 28.05
CA PRO A 304 3.68 23.11 29.25
C PRO A 304 3.60 24.64 29.42
N GLU A 305 3.42 25.41 28.34
CA GLU A 305 3.22 26.85 28.43
C GLU A 305 1.75 27.22 28.70
N ALA A 306 1.49 28.26 29.48
CA ALA A 306 0.12 28.75 29.76
C ALA A 306 -0.49 29.58 28.62
N ALA A 307 0.34 30.04 27.68
CA ALA A 307 -0.07 30.77 26.49
C ALA A 307 0.96 30.54 25.37
N CYS A 308 0.48 30.39 24.14
CA CYS A 308 1.36 30.17 22.99
C CYS A 308 0.75 30.77 21.71
N ARG A 309 1.63 31.12 20.76
CA ARG A 309 1.24 31.50 19.41
C ARG A 309 0.99 30.22 18.60
N VAL A 310 -0.12 30.18 17.87
CA VAL A 310 -0.48 29.06 17.00
C VAL A 310 -0.79 29.55 15.59
N THR A 311 -0.38 28.79 14.58
CA THR A 311 -0.81 28.99 13.18
C THR A 311 -1.73 27.86 12.78
N VAL A 312 -2.98 28.17 12.42
CA VAL A 312 -3.97 27.19 11.98
C VAL A 312 -3.99 27.13 10.46
N ARG A 313 -3.92 25.92 9.90
CA ARG A 313 -3.85 25.67 8.45
C ARG A 313 -4.94 24.69 8.00
N ASP A 314 -5.50 24.94 6.83
CA ASP A 314 -6.38 24.02 6.10
C ASP A 314 -6.32 24.39 4.62
N ILE A 315 -6.20 23.41 3.74
CA ILE A 315 -5.98 23.67 2.31
C ILE A 315 -7.16 24.41 1.68
N GLY A 316 -6.86 25.41 0.86
CA GLY A 316 -7.87 26.29 0.25
C GLY A 316 -8.37 27.41 1.16
N ARG A 317 -7.82 27.54 2.38
CA ARG A 317 -8.05 28.66 3.29
C ARG A 317 -6.76 29.45 3.52
N ASP A 318 -6.92 30.66 4.06
CA ASP A 318 -5.80 31.43 4.57
C ASP A 318 -5.34 30.90 5.91
N ASP A 319 -4.02 30.87 6.13
CA ASP A 319 -3.44 30.61 7.43
C ASP A 319 -3.90 31.66 8.44
N VAL A 320 -4.32 31.22 9.63
CA VAL A 320 -4.71 32.11 10.72
C VAL A 320 -3.73 31.96 11.87
N THR A 321 -3.04 33.05 12.21
CA THR A 321 -2.25 33.12 13.45
C THR A 321 -3.10 33.66 14.59
N ALA A 322 -3.08 32.97 15.73
CA ALA A 322 -3.71 33.43 16.96
C ALA A 322 -2.79 33.24 18.18
N GLU A 323 -3.08 33.95 19.26
CA GLU A 323 -2.56 33.65 20.59
C GLU A 323 -3.61 32.86 21.35
N VAL A 324 -3.28 31.63 21.75
CA VAL A 324 -4.15 30.79 22.58
C VAL A 324 -3.67 30.81 24.01
N LYS A 325 -4.60 30.75 24.96
CA LYS A 325 -4.38 30.81 26.41
C LYS A 325 -5.12 29.66 27.08
N ALA A 326 -4.47 29.04 28.04
CA ALA A 326 -5.04 27.90 28.75
C ALA A 326 -6.21 28.30 29.67
N GLY A 327 -7.12 27.35 29.90
CA GLY A 327 -8.24 27.51 30.82
C GLY A 327 -9.40 28.38 30.33
N GLN A 328 -9.37 28.83 29.07
CA GLN A 328 -10.48 29.54 28.43
C GLN A 328 -10.76 28.94 27.04
N PRO A 329 -11.99 28.48 26.77
CA PRO A 329 -12.37 28.05 25.43
C PRO A 329 -12.21 29.19 24.41
N GLN A 330 -11.42 28.98 23.36
CA GLN A 330 -11.21 29.98 22.31
C GLN A 330 -11.72 29.50 20.96
N THR A 331 -12.32 30.39 20.19
CA THR A 331 -12.75 30.09 18.81
C THR A 331 -11.81 30.78 17.84
N ILE A 332 -11.21 30.00 16.94
CA ILE A 332 -10.39 30.49 15.84
C ILE A 332 -11.24 30.42 14.58
N THR A 333 -11.43 31.57 13.91
CA THR A 333 -12.24 31.66 12.70
C THR A 333 -11.33 31.71 11.47
N MET A 334 -11.54 30.79 10.53
CA MET A 334 -10.87 30.76 9.23
C MET A 334 -11.81 31.27 8.13
N SER A 335 -11.26 31.70 7.00
CA SER A 335 -12.04 32.04 5.80
C SER A 335 -12.78 30.81 5.26
N THR A 336 -13.91 30.98 4.55
CA THR A 336 -14.54 29.89 3.79
C THR A 336 -13.54 29.27 2.82
N ALA A 337 -13.56 27.94 2.68
CA ALA A 337 -12.65 27.25 1.77
C ALA A 337 -12.88 27.65 0.31
N SER A 338 -11.78 27.87 -0.39
CA SER A 338 -11.71 27.90 -1.84
C SER A 338 -11.47 26.46 -2.32
N GLY A 339 -12.03 26.08 -3.47
CA GLY A 339 -11.83 24.72 -3.96
C GLY A 339 -12.75 24.30 -5.08
N VAL A 340 -12.88 22.98 -5.24
CA VAL A 340 -13.69 22.37 -6.29
C VAL A 340 -14.67 21.37 -5.69
N GLN A 341 -15.89 21.38 -6.21
CA GLN A 341 -16.88 20.33 -5.99
C GLN A 341 -16.95 19.49 -7.27
N VAL A 342 -16.55 18.23 -7.18
CA VAL A 342 -16.50 17.31 -8.32
C VAL A 342 -17.67 16.34 -8.26
N GLU A 343 -18.28 16.09 -9.42
CA GLU A 343 -19.24 15.01 -9.65
C GLU A 343 -18.93 14.31 -10.97
N VAL A 344 -18.58 13.02 -10.90
CA VAL A 344 -18.27 12.16 -12.04
C VAL A 344 -19.32 11.05 -12.15
N THR A 345 -19.77 10.80 -13.37
CA THR A 345 -20.81 9.82 -13.66
C THR A 345 -20.46 8.93 -14.84
N ASP A 346 -21.10 7.78 -14.92
CA ASP A 346 -21.16 6.97 -16.14
C ASP A 346 -22.15 7.56 -17.17
N GLU A 347 -22.26 6.91 -18.33
CA GLU A 347 -23.16 7.31 -19.42
C GLU A 347 -24.65 7.19 -19.09
N HIS A 348 -25.00 6.52 -17.98
CA HIS A 348 -26.34 6.35 -17.47
C HIS A 348 -26.65 7.28 -16.28
N GLY A 349 -25.69 8.12 -15.86
CA GLY A 349 -25.81 9.04 -14.73
C GLY A 349 -25.55 8.39 -13.36
N GLY A 350 -25.05 7.15 -13.32
CA GLY A 350 -24.63 6.45 -12.10
C GLY A 350 -23.32 7.02 -11.54
N PRO A 351 -23.07 6.90 -10.22
CA PRO A 351 -21.78 7.28 -9.62
C PRO A 351 -20.66 6.40 -10.18
N LEU A 352 -19.47 6.97 -10.35
CA LEU A 352 -18.36 6.29 -11.00
C LEU A 352 -17.05 6.54 -10.25
N PRO A 353 -16.36 5.50 -9.76
CA PRO A 353 -15.01 5.66 -9.23
C PRO A 353 -14.08 6.30 -10.26
N CYS A 354 -13.27 7.26 -9.83
CA CYS A 354 -12.42 8.04 -10.72
C CYS A 354 -11.20 8.63 -9.99
N LYS A 355 -10.21 9.04 -10.79
CA LYS A 355 -9.06 9.83 -10.35
C LYS A 355 -9.14 11.24 -10.92
N ALA A 356 -8.93 12.25 -10.09
CA ALA A 356 -8.84 13.65 -10.51
C ALA A 356 -7.46 14.22 -10.18
N GLN A 357 -6.82 14.83 -11.17
CA GLN A 357 -5.52 15.51 -11.04
C GLN A 357 -5.75 17.01 -11.19
N PHE A 358 -5.10 17.83 -10.36
CA PHE A 358 -5.16 19.29 -10.42
C PHE A 358 -3.77 19.84 -10.71
N ALA A 359 -3.49 20.16 -11.97
CA ALA A 359 -2.23 20.77 -12.37
C ALA A 359 -2.34 22.30 -12.36
N GLY A 360 -1.44 23.00 -11.68
CA GLY A 360 -1.37 24.45 -11.73
C GLY A 360 -0.97 24.95 -13.12
N ILE A 361 -1.62 26.00 -13.60
CA ILE A 361 -1.34 26.64 -14.89
C ILE A 361 -1.13 28.15 -14.72
N ASP A 362 -0.49 28.77 -15.72
CA ASP A 362 -0.25 30.22 -15.78
C ASP A 362 0.42 30.79 -14.52
N GLY A 363 1.44 30.08 -14.03
CA GLY A 363 2.23 30.47 -12.85
C GLY A 363 1.65 30.01 -11.51
N THR A 364 0.47 29.38 -11.50
CA THR A 364 -0.06 28.72 -10.31
C THR A 364 0.74 27.45 -10.02
N PRO A 365 1.27 27.24 -8.81
CA PRO A 365 1.91 25.98 -8.43
C PRO A 365 0.91 24.82 -8.35
N ASP A 366 1.39 23.60 -8.58
CA ASP A 366 0.63 22.40 -8.25
C ASP A 366 0.30 22.36 -6.75
N PRO A 367 -0.92 21.95 -6.37
CA PRO A 367 -1.29 21.82 -4.98
C PRO A 367 -0.62 20.58 -4.36
N GLN A 368 -0.35 20.63 -3.05
CA GLN A 368 0.04 19.49 -2.24
C GLN A 368 -1.16 19.08 -1.36
N LEU A 369 -1.93 18.10 -1.81
CA LEU A 369 -3.19 17.66 -1.22
C LEU A 369 -2.99 16.69 -0.05
N GLY A 370 -1.85 16.00 0.00
CA GLY A 370 -1.59 15.01 1.05
C GLY A 370 -0.46 14.03 0.71
N PRO A 371 -0.17 13.08 1.61
CA PRO A 371 0.84 12.06 1.39
C PRO A 371 0.46 11.13 0.23
N ILE A 372 1.46 10.56 -0.44
CA ILE A 372 1.33 9.73 -1.65
C ILE A 372 0.68 8.35 -1.42
N VAL A 373 0.40 7.99 -0.16
CA VAL A 373 -0.16 6.70 0.27
C VAL A 373 -1.68 6.74 0.49
N ARG A 374 -2.32 7.87 0.19
CA ARG A 374 -3.72 8.14 0.52
C ARG A 374 -4.57 8.32 -0.74
N ALA A 375 -5.80 7.83 -0.77
CA ALA A 375 -6.72 8.01 -1.90
C ALA A 375 -7.34 9.41 -1.92
N HIS A 376 -7.86 9.85 -0.77
CA HIS A 376 -8.59 11.12 -0.63
C HIS A 376 -7.65 12.33 -0.48
N GLY A 377 -6.82 12.60 -1.48
CA GLY A 377 -5.84 13.69 -1.50
C GLY A 377 -4.41 13.19 -1.31
N CYS A 378 -3.65 13.16 -2.41
CA CYS A 378 -2.28 12.67 -2.48
C CYS A 378 -1.52 13.40 -3.59
N ASP A 379 -0.36 13.98 -3.27
CA ASP A 379 0.35 14.88 -4.20
C ASP A 379 -0.63 15.92 -4.79
N ASN A 380 -0.83 15.96 -6.11
CA ASN A 380 -1.80 16.83 -6.77
C ASN A 380 -3.09 16.10 -7.21
N GLN A 381 -3.40 14.95 -6.62
CA GLN A 381 -4.45 14.05 -7.07
C GLN A 381 -5.46 13.69 -5.97
N TYR A 382 -6.66 13.30 -6.37
CA TYR A 382 -7.71 12.77 -5.53
C TYR A 382 -8.36 11.56 -6.21
N HIS A 383 -8.43 10.43 -5.51
CA HIS A 383 -9.06 9.20 -5.98
C HIS A 383 -10.37 9.03 -5.22
N SER A 384 -11.46 8.82 -5.95
CA SER A 384 -12.80 8.71 -5.38
C SER A 384 -13.41 7.36 -5.74
N GLU A 385 -14.06 6.75 -4.76
CA GLU A 385 -14.82 5.51 -4.89
C GLU A 385 -16.16 5.69 -5.61
N ASN A 386 -16.65 6.92 -5.76
CA ASN A 386 -18.00 7.17 -6.29
C ASN A 386 -18.10 8.43 -7.18
N GLY A 387 -16.98 9.13 -7.40
CA GLY A 387 -16.92 10.30 -8.25
C GLY A 387 -17.43 11.59 -7.61
N ARG A 388 -17.74 11.62 -6.30
CA ARG A 388 -18.33 12.79 -5.63
C ARG A 388 -17.49 13.22 -4.43
N PHE A 389 -16.87 14.39 -4.53
CA PHE A 389 -16.05 14.92 -3.45
C PHE A 389 -15.88 16.44 -3.53
N PHE A 390 -15.53 17.03 -2.40
CA PHE A 390 -15.01 18.40 -2.31
C PHE A 390 -13.51 18.34 -2.06
N GLN A 391 -12.72 19.13 -2.79
CA GLN A 391 -11.30 19.31 -2.54
C GLN A 391 -10.99 20.79 -2.40
N GLY A 392 -10.45 21.17 -1.24
CA GLY A 392 -9.90 22.51 -1.02
C GLY A 392 -8.69 22.73 -1.92
N LEU A 393 -8.66 23.86 -2.61
CA LEU A 393 -7.54 24.27 -3.47
C LEU A 393 -7.19 25.73 -3.16
N PRO A 394 -5.90 26.10 -3.11
CA PRO A 394 -5.51 27.50 -3.05
C PRO A 394 -6.12 28.30 -4.21
N PRO A 395 -6.33 29.62 -4.05
CA PRO A 395 -6.75 30.46 -5.17
C PRO A 395 -5.71 30.43 -6.31
N GLY A 396 -6.17 30.22 -7.54
CA GLY A 396 -5.28 30.04 -8.69
C GLY A 396 -5.99 29.50 -9.92
N ARG A 397 -5.22 29.29 -10.99
CA ARG A 397 -5.70 28.63 -12.21
C ARG A 397 -5.16 27.22 -12.28
N TYR A 398 -6.03 26.27 -12.55
CA TYR A 398 -5.72 24.85 -12.60
C TYR A 398 -6.29 24.22 -13.86
N ARG A 399 -5.65 23.15 -14.32
CA ARG A 399 -6.20 22.16 -15.23
C ARG A 399 -6.61 20.94 -14.43
N ALA A 400 -7.90 20.64 -14.43
CA ALA A 400 -8.44 19.40 -13.88
C ALA A 400 -8.44 18.32 -14.97
N ILE A 401 -7.81 17.19 -14.69
CA ILE A 401 -7.81 16.00 -15.55
C ILE A 401 -8.46 14.87 -14.76
N ILE A 402 -9.56 14.32 -15.26
CA ILE A 402 -10.32 13.27 -14.61
C ILE A 402 -10.28 12.01 -15.47
N THR A 403 -9.82 10.90 -14.91
CA THR A 403 -9.63 9.61 -15.59
C THR A 403 -10.26 8.46 -14.82
N ARG A 404 -10.47 7.34 -15.52
CA ARG A 404 -10.81 6.04 -14.94
C ARG A 404 -10.23 4.90 -15.78
N GLY A 405 -9.08 4.36 -15.38
CA GLY A 405 -8.43 3.26 -16.09
C GLY A 405 -8.21 3.47 -17.59
N ILE A 406 -7.81 2.42 -18.30
CA ILE A 406 -7.43 2.48 -19.72
C ILE A 406 -8.59 2.23 -20.68
N GLU A 407 -9.77 1.89 -20.17
CA GLU A 407 -10.96 1.61 -20.98
C GLU A 407 -11.85 2.84 -21.21
N TYR A 408 -11.63 3.90 -20.43
CA TYR A 408 -12.47 5.10 -20.44
C TYR A 408 -11.73 6.28 -21.07
N ASP A 409 -12.51 7.15 -21.71
CA ASP A 409 -12.05 8.49 -22.04
C ASP A 409 -11.88 9.35 -20.79
N HIS A 410 -11.10 10.43 -20.94
CA HIS A 410 -10.84 11.40 -19.88
C HIS A 410 -11.64 12.68 -20.06
N HIS A 411 -11.81 13.43 -18.97
CA HIS A 411 -12.33 14.79 -18.98
C HIS A 411 -11.21 15.76 -18.62
N GLU A 412 -11.04 16.83 -19.40
CA GLU A 412 -10.09 17.90 -19.12
C GLU A 412 -10.81 19.25 -19.07
N GLN A 413 -10.52 20.04 -18.04
CA GLN A 413 -11.12 21.36 -17.88
C GLN A 413 -10.17 22.32 -17.18
N ASP A 414 -9.94 23.48 -17.79
CA ASP A 414 -9.30 24.61 -17.12
C ASP A 414 -10.30 25.32 -16.20
N LEU A 415 -9.89 25.62 -14.98
CA LEU A 415 -10.71 26.24 -13.95
C LEU A 415 -9.93 27.32 -13.19
N THR A 416 -10.64 28.36 -12.77
CA THR A 416 -10.12 29.44 -11.92
C THR A 416 -10.77 29.33 -10.56
N VAL A 417 -9.99 29.01 -9.54
CA VAL A 417 -10.43 28.98 -8.14
C VAL A 417 -10.17 30.36 -7.55
N GLU A 418 -11.24 31.09 -7.26
CA GLU A 418 -11.15 32.36 -6.54
C GLU A 418 -11.17 32.12 -5.02
N ARG A 419 -10.61 33.09 -4.28
CA ARG A 419 -10.64 33.08 -2.81
C ARG A 419 -12.07 32.95 -2.28
N CYS A 420 -12.27 32.01 -1.35
CA CYS A 420 -13.56 31.72 -0.71
C CYS A 420 -14.66 31.30 -1.71
N LYS A 421 -14.29 30.78 -2.89
CA LYS A 421 -15.24 30.28 -3.91
C LYS A 421 -15.02 28.80 -4.18
N VAL A 422 -16.13 28.10 -4.38
CA VAL A 422 -16.15 26.70 -4.81
C VAL A 422 -16.59 26.64 -6.27
N VAL A 423 -15.78 26.01 -7.11
CA VAL A 423 -16.07 25.78 -8.52
C VAL A 423 -16.67 24.39 -8.70
N GLY A 424 -17.77 24.28 -9.45
CA GLY A 424 -18.35 22.98 -9.79
C GLY A 424 -17.69 22.37 -11.03
N VAL A 425 -17.28 21.10 -10.93
CA VAL A 425 -16.81 20.29 -12.06
C VAL A 425 -17.75 19.08 -12.19
N ARG A 426 -18.37 18.95 -13.36
CA ARG A 426 -19.23 17.82 -13.71
C ARG A 426 -18.64 17.11 -14.92
N ALA A 427 -18.40 15.81 -14.79
CA ALA A 427 -17.85 14.99 -15.85
C ALA A 427 -18.66 13.71 -16.05
N THR A 428 -18.72 13.25 -17.30
CA THR A 428 -19.23 11.93 -17.65
C THR A 428 -18.13 11.20 -18.40
N LEU A 429 -17.62 10.11 -17.83
CA LEU A 429 -16.56 9.31 -18.47
C LEU A 429 -17.21 8.18 -19.26
N LYS A 430 -16.84 8.05 -20.53
CA LYS A 430 -17.38 7.02 -21.44
C LYS A 430 -16.45 5.83 -21.51
N ARG A 431 -16.98 4.61 -21.38
CA ARG A 431 -16.22 3.37 -21.61
C ARG A 431 -16.16 3.13 -23.11
N VAL A 432 -15.06 3.51 -23.74
CA VAL A 432 -14.93 3.48 -25.22
C VAL A 432 -14.24 2.23 -25.73
N VAL A 433 -13.44 1.58 -24.90
CA VAL A 433 -12.76 0.33 -25.24
C VAL A 433 -13.70 -0.84 -24.97
N ASP A 434 -13.97 -1.64 -25.99
CA ASP A 434 -14.77 -2.87 -25.86
C ASP A 434 -13.88 -4.01 -25.38
N THR A 435 -14.02 -4.37 -24.10
CA THR A 435 -13.26 -5.45 -23.44
C THR A 435 -14.11 -6.68 -23.14
N ARG A 436 -15.30 -6.81 -23.75
CA ARG A 436 -16.20 -7.95 -23.51
C ARG A 436 -15.50 -9.30 -23.66
N GLY A 437 -15.73 -10.17 -22.69
CA GLY A 437 -15.11 -11.47 -22.52
C GLY A 437 -13.71 -11.41 -21.89
N TRP A 438 -13.28 -10.27 -21.35
CA TRP A 438 -11.99 -10.09 -20.70
C TRP A 438 -12.14 -9.32 -19.38
N VAL A 439 -11.25 -9.61 -18.44
CA VAL A 439 -11.17 -8.96 -17.13
C VAL A 439 -9.82 -8.28 -16.99
N SER A 440 -9.83 -7.03 -16.53
CA SER A 440 -8.66 -6.24 -16.15
C SER A 440 -8.13 -6.69 -14.78
N CYS A 441 -6.95 -7.32 -14.76
CA CYS A 441 -6.37 -7.90 -13.54
C CYS A 441 -5.06 -7.21 -13.12
N ASP A 442 -4.84 -7.13 -11.80
CA ASP A 442 -3.55 -6.83 -11.19
C ASP A 442 -3.22 -7.89 -10.13
N PHE A 443 -2.26 -8.77 -10.43
CA PHE A 443 -1.94 -9.94 -9.59
C PHE A 443 -0.92 -9.65 -8.47
N HIS A 444 -0.44 -8.42 -8.33
CA HIS A 444 0.58 -8.09 -7.34
C HIS A 444 0.45 -6.64 -6.87
N ASN A 445 0.00 -6.46 -5.62
CA ASN A 445 -0.18 -5.15 -5.02
C ASN A 445 -0.28 -5.24 -3.49
N HIS A 446 0.10 -4.17 -2.79
CA HIS A 446 0.30 -4.17 -1.33
C HIS A 446 -0.48 -3.09 -0.60
N THR A 447 -0.66 -3.31 0.69
CA THR A 447 -1.15 -2.32 1.65
C THR A 447 -0.18 -2.23 2.83
N THR A 448 -0.52 -1.40 3.80
CA THR A 448 0.18 -1.29 5.08
C THR A 448 0.31 -2.62 5.81
N GLU A 449 -0.53 -3.62 5.50
CA GLU A 449 -0.44 -4.96 6.08
C GLU A 449 0.85 -5.71 5.68
N SER A 450 1.48 -5.38 4.55
CA SER A 450 2.82 -5.86 4.19
C SER A 450 3.91 -5.38 5.16
N GLY A 451 3.74 -4.19 5.75
CA GLY A 451 4.70 -3.61 6.68
C GLY A 451 5.88 -2.86 6.07
N ASP A 452 5.95 -2.74 4.76
CA ASP A 452 7.02 -2.05 4.04
C ASP A 452 6.54 -0.74 3.36
N ASN A 453 5.25 -0.46 3.45
CA ASN A 453 4.59 0.74 3.00
C ASN A 453 3.47 1.15 3.99
N PHE A 454 2.84 2.29 3.75
CA PHE A 454 1.78 2.85 4.61
C PHE A 454 0.48 3.14 3.83
N CYS A 455 0.29 2.51 2.66
CA CYS A 455 -0.95 2.63 1.89
C CYS A 455 -2.06 1.86 2.60
N GLY A 456 -3.07 2.55 3.12
CA GLY A 456 -4.17 1.89 3.82
C GLY A 456 -4.94 0.93 2.90
N THR A 457 -5.48 -0.15 3.46
CA THR A 457 -6.30 -1.12 2.68
C THR A 457 -7.50 -0.45 2.00
N VAL A 458 -8.11 0.54 2.67
CA VAL A 458 -9.17 1.36 2.07
C VAL A 458 -8.66 2.16 0.89
N ASP A 459 -7.54 2.87 1.06
CA ASP A 459 -6.94 3.70 0.02
C ASP A 459 -6.58 2.87 -1.21
N ARG A 460 -6.01 1.68 -1.00
CA ARG A 460 -5.68 0.74 -2.07
C ARG A 460 -6.91 0.28 -2.86
N VAL A 461 -7.98 -0.11 -2.17
CA VAL A 461 -9.23 -0.55 -2.81
C VAL A 461 -9.87 0.58 -3.62
N ILE A 462 -9.85 1.82 -3.11
CA ILE A 462 -10.32 3.00 -3.86
C ILE A 462 -9.44 3.22 -5.10
N ASN A 463 -8.12 3.12 -4.96
CA ASN A 463 -7.18 3.30 -6.05
C ASN A 463 -7.37 2.25 -7.16
N LEU A 464 -7.55 0.97 -6.81
CA LEU A 464 -7.86 -0.11 -7.76
C LEU A 464 -9.14 0.16 -8.55
N ALA A 465 -10.22 0.56 -7.86
CA ALA A 465 -11.48 0.89 -8.51
C ALA A 465 -11.37 2.14 -9.42
N ALA A 466 -10.66 3.17 -8.98
CA ALA A 466 -10.41 4.38 -9.78
C ALA A 466 -9.60 4.08 -11.05
N GLU A 467 -8.71 3.08 -11.02
CA GLU A 467 -7.92 2.64 -12.17
C GLU A 467 -8.60 1.53 -13.01
N GLN A 468 -9.84 1.17 -12.67
CA GLN A 468 -10.59 0.07 -13.27
C GLN A 468 -9.78 -1.25 -13.29
N VAL A 469 -9.37 -1.70 -12.10
CA VAL A 469 -8.92 -3.08 -11.91
C VAL A 469 -10.10 -3.90 -11.40
N GLU A 470 -10.55 -4.86 -12.21
CA GLU A 470 -11.77 -5.64 -11.97
C GLU A 470 -11.48 -6.89 -11.13
N PHE A 471 -10.25 -7.39 -11.14
CA PHE A 471 -9.82 -8.50 -10.30
C PHE A 471 -8.41 -8.29 -9.73
N ALA A 472 -8.29 -8.30 -8.40
CA ALA A 472 -7.02 -8.16 -7.70
C ALA A 472 -6.96 -9.12 -6.50
N PRO A 473 -6.12 -10.17 -6.51
CA PRO A 473 -5.83 -10.94 -5.31
C PRO A 473 -5.06 -10.08 -4.28
N THR A 474 -5.19 -10.42 -3.00
CA THR A 474 -4.34 -9.82 -1.96
C THR A 474 -2.96 -10.45 -2.02
N THR A 475 -1.89 -9.67 -1.92
CA THR A 475 -0.51 -10.19 -1.97
C THR A 475 0.38 -9.53 -0.93
N GLU A 476 -0.10 -9.35 0.29
CA GLU A 476 0.72 -8.77 1.37
C GLU A 476 1.97 -9.61 1.62
N HIS A 477 3.06 -8.92 1.98
CA HIS A 477 4.32 -9.57 2.29
C HIS A 477 4.20 -10.48 3.50
N ASN A 478 4.43 -11.77 3.29
CA ASN A 478 4.43 -12.79 4.33
C ASN A 478 3.17 -12.76 5.21
N ARG A 479 2.02 -12.27 4.72
CA ARG A 479 0.75 -12.18 5.48
C ARG A 479 -0.42 -12.49 4.57
N LEU A 480 -1.40 -13.23 5.09
CA LEU A 480 -2.65 -13.51 4.37
C LEU A 480 -3.72 -12.49 4.75
N SER A 481 -4.37 -11.88 3.77
CA SER A 481 -5.35 -10.82 3.99
C SER A 481 -6.65 -11.04 3.20
N ASP A 482 -7.73 -10.38 3.61
CA ASP A 482 -9.04 -10.42 2.94
C ASP A 482 -9.58 -9.00 2.78
N TRP A 483 -9.66 -8.54 1.53
CA TRP A 483 -10.18 -7.21 1.20
C TRP A 483 -11.70 -7.19 0.96
N GLY A 484 -12.37 -8.34 0.94
CA GLY A 484 -13.82 -8.44 0.70
C GLY A 484 -14.65 -7.50 1.59
N PRO A 485 -14.43 -7.47 2.93
CA PRO A 485 -15.13 -6.55 3.83
C PRO A 485 -14.91 -5.07 3.51
N HIS A 486 -13.73 -4.70 3.00
CA HIS A 486 -13.40 -3.31 2.63
C HIS A 486 -14.12 -2.90 1.34
N ILE A 487 -14.16 -3.79 0.34
CA ILE A 487 -14.89 -3.60 -0.92
C ILE A 487 -16.38 -3.39 -0.65
N GLU A 488 -16.99 -4.22 0.19
CA GLU A 488 -18.40 -4.10 0.56
C GLU A 488 -18.70 -2.79 1.31
N ARG A 489 -17.85 -2.43 2.28
CA ARG A 489 -18.00 -1.18 3.05
C ARG A 489 -17.94 0.05 2.17
N LEU A 490 -17.14 0.03 1.11
CA LEU A 490 -17.01 1.13 0.14
C LEU A 490 -18.09 1.10 -0.95
N GLY A 491 -18.90 0.03 -1.03
CA GLY A 491 -19.90 -0.13 -2.09
C GLY A 491 -19.29 -0.48 -3.46
N LEU A 492 -18.07 -1.01 -3.50
CA LEU A 492 -17.29 -1.25 -4.71
C LEU A 492 -17.44 -2.69 -5.27
N HIS A 493 -18.38 -3.48 -4.76
CA HIS A 493 -18.59 -4.87 -5.21
C HIS A 493 -18.91 -4.98 -6.70
N ARG A 494 -19.47 -3.93 -7.32
CA ARG A 494 -19.74 -3.86 -8.77
C ARG A 494 -18.53 -3.49 -9.60
N GLU A 495 -17.46 -3.05 -8.96
CA GLU A 495 -16.27 -2.49 -9.61
C GLU A 495 -15.11 -3.48 -9.61
N MET A 496 -15.02 -4.32 -8.59
CA MET A 496 -13.90 -5.25 -8.45
C MET A 496 -14.23 -6.49 -7.63
N LYS A 497 -13.46 -7.55 -7.86
CA LYS A 497 -13.44 -8.79 -7.08
C LYS A 497 -12.04 -9.11 -6.58
N THR A 498 -11.96 -9.82 -5.46
CA THR A 498 -10.70 -10.21 -4.84
C THR A 498 -10.73 -11.66 -4.37
N VAL A 499 -9.55 -12.21 -4.14
CA VAL A 499 -9.34 -13.46 -3.40
C VAL A 499 -8.12 -13.29 -2.50
N SER A 500 -8.13 -13.92 -1.35
CA SER A 500 -6.98 -13.93 -0.46
C SER A 500 -5.78 -14.63 -1.11
N GLY A 501 -4.61 -14.05 -0.92
CA GLY A 501 -3.33 -14.55 -1.39
C GLY A 501 -2.19 -14.06 -0.51
N ILE A 502 -0.97 -14.17 -1.03
CA ILE A 502 0.27 -13.77 -0.37
C ILE A 502 1.30 -13.35 -1.41
N GLU A 503 2.22 -12.48 -1.01
CA GLU A 503 3.59 -12.51 -1.54
C GLU A 503 4.52 -13.10 -0.49
N LEU A 504 5.08 -14.28 -0.76
CA LEU A 504 6.05 -14.92 0.13
C LEU A 504 7.44 -14.32 -0.14
N THR A 505 7.99 -13.63 0.87
CA THR A 505 9.06 -12.65 0.72
C THR A 505 10.25 -12.93 1.64
N GLY A 506 11.46 -12.73 1.13
CA GLY A 506 12.70 -12.79 1.89
C GLY A 506 13.85 -12.12 1.17
N ARG A 507 15.10 -12.51 1.47
CA ARG A 507 16.30 -11.86 0.87
C ARG A 507 16.56 -12.21 -0.60
N GLY A 508 15.77 -13.10 -1.17
CA GLY A 508 15.99 -13.70 -2.49
C GLY A 508 14.68 -13.73 -3.28
N PRO A 509 14.19 -14.90 -3.71
CA PRO A 509 12.99 -14.97 -4.55
C PRO A 509 11.75 -14.49 -3.82
N HIS A 510 10.87 -13.81 -4.53
CA HIS A 510 9.52 -13.49 -4.08
C HIS A 510 8.51 -14.25 -4.93
N LEU A 511 7.47 -14.78 -4.30
CA LEU A 511 6.45 -15.54 -5.00
C LEU A 511 5.04 -15.17 -4.56
N ASN A 512 4.19 -14.84 -5.53
CA ASN A 512 2.77 -14.71 -5.28
C ASN A 512 2.06 -16.05 -5.32
N ALA A 513 1.04 -16.22 -4.46
CA ALA A 513 0.11 -17.32 -4.58
C ALA A 513 -1.30 -16.96 -4.12
N PHE A 514 -2.30 -17.45 -4.88
CA PHE A 514 -3.72 -17.30 -4.59
C PHE A 514 -4.56 -18.34 -5.35
N PRO A 515 -5.76 -18.70 -4.90
CA PRO A 515 -6.35 -18.33 -3.62
C PRO A 515 -5.71 -19.12 -2.46
N LEU A 516 -5.60 -18.46 -1.32
CA LEU A 516 -5.18 -19.02 -0.03
C LEU A 516 -6.26 -18.73 1.03
N VAL A 517 -6.21 -19.45 2.14
CA VAL A 517 -7.19 -19.29 3.23
C VAL A 517 -6.48 -18.70 4.45
N PRO A 518 -6.76 -17.43 4.82
CA PRO A 518 -6.22 -16.84 6.03
C PRO A 518 -6.67 -17.60 7.28
N VAL A 519 -5.80 -17.62 8.30
CA VAL A 519 -6.12 -18.10 9.65
C VAL A 519 -6.01 -16.90 10.59
N PRO A 520 -7.09 -16.11 10.76
CA PRO A 520 -7.05 -14.85 11.50
C PRO A 520 -6.50 -15.00 12.92
N ARG A 521 -5.81 -13.96 13.40
CA ARG A 521 -5.28 -13.88 14.78
C ARG A 521 -4.24 -14.96 15.10
N ARG A 522 -3.56 -15.49 14.09
CA ARG A 522 -2.24 -16.11 14.20
C ARG A 522 -1.19 -15.17 13.64
N GLN A 523 0.08 -15.39 13.97
CA GLN A 523 1.18 -14.67 13.33
C GLN A 523 0.98 -14.73 11.82
N ASP A 524 1.00 -13.55 11.20
CA ASP A 524 0.89 -13.38 9.75
C ASP A 524 -0.37 -14.01 9.11
N ASN A 525 -1.44 -14.17 9.91
CA ASN A 525 -2.66 -14.87 9.53
C ASN A 525 -2.41 -16.28 8.97
N GLY A 526 -1.37 -16.97 9.46
CA GLY A 526 -1.04 -18.34 9.05
C GLY A 526 -0.20 -18.46 7.79
N ALA A 527 0.45 -17.38 7.35
CA ALA A 527 1.45 -17.44 6.29
C ALA A 527 2.58 -18.45 6.62
N PRO A 528 3.16 -19.11 5.60
CA PRO A 528 4.30 -20.00 5.78
C PRO A 528 5.61 -19.21 5.92
N THR A 529 6.66 -19.89 6.37
CA THR A 529 8.01 -19.32 6.37
C THR A 529 8.62 -19.38 4.98
N TRP A 530 9.26 -18.29 4.56
CA TRP A 530 10.02 -18.21 3.32
C TRP A 530 11.31 -19.05 3.35
N ASP A 531 11.69 -19.63 2.20
CA ASP A 531 12.95 -20.32 1.99
C ASP A 531 13.77 -19.66 0.84
N PRO A 532 15.10 -19.48 0.98
CA PRO A 532 15.95 -18.92 -0.07
C PRO A 532 15.99 -19.75 -1.36
N ASP A 533 15.66 -21.04 -1.32
CA ASP A 533 15.43 -21.84 -2.51
C ASP A 533 13.98 -21.60 -3.03
N PRO A 534 13.81 -20.98 -4.21
CA PRO A 534 12.50 -20.68 -4.77
C PRO A 534 11.64 -21.93 -4.99
N ARG A 535 12.25 -23.10 -5.17
CA ARG A 535 11.52 -24.36 -5.36
C ARG A 535 10.83 -24.80 -4.08
N ILE A 536 11.49 -24.64 -2.93
CA ILE A 536 10.93 -24.97 -1.62
C ILE A 536 9.79 -24.00 -1.31
N SER A 537 9.99 -22.71 -1.56
CA SER A 537 8.95 -21.68 -1.41
C SER A 537 7.74 -21.97 -2.32
N ALA A 538 7.95 -22.26 -3.60
CA ALA A 538 6.88 -22.62 -4.53
C ALA A 538 6.13 -23.91 -4.11
N LEU A 539 6.86 -24.98 -3.74
CA LEU A 539 6.27 -26.22 -3.24
C LEU A 539 5.45 -25.99 -1.96
N THR A 540 5.93 -25.14 -1.06
CA THR A 540 5.23 -24.78 0.16
C THR A 540 3.90 -24.09 -0.16
N LEU A 541 3.93 -23.09 -1.05
CA LEU A 541 2.73 -22.39 -1.51
C LEU A 541 1.75 -23.33 -2.22
N ARG A 542 2.22 -24.23 -3.10
CA ARG A 542 1.37 -25.26 -3.74
C ARG A 542 0.69 -26.19 -2.73
N ASN A 543 1.36 -26.48 -1.60
CA ASN A 543 0.87 -27.43 -0.60
C ASN A 543 0.05 -26.78 0.54
N MET A 544 -0.07 -25.46 0.60
CA MET A 544 -0.94 -24.81 1.58
C MET A 544 -2.40 -25.30 1.51
N PRO A 545 -3.19 -25.20 2.59
CA PRO A 545 -4.63 -25.49 2.57
C PRO A 545 -5.39 -24.60 1.58
N GLY A 546 -6.58 -25.01 1.15
CA GLY A 546 -7.43 -24.28 0.19
C GLY A 546 -7.57 -24.99 -1.16
N ASP A 547 -8.00 -24.24 -2.19
CA ASP A 547 -8.14 -24.75 -3.55
C ASP A 547 -6.76 -24.95 -4.20
N ARG A 548 -6.29 -26.20 -4.22
CA ARG A 548 -4.98 -26.56 -4.78
C ARG A 548 -5.00 -26.70 -6.30
N GLU A 549 -6.14 -27.08 -6.88
CA GLU A 549 -6.27 -27.27 -8.32
C GLU A 549 -6.18 -25.92 -9.04
N ASN A 550 -6.92 -24.94 -8.52
CA ASN A 550 -6.93 -23.57 -9.05
C ASN A 550 -5.97 -22.64 -8.31
N ARG A 551 -4.92 -23.18 -7.66
CA ARG A 551 -3.87 -22.34 -7.06
C ARG A 551 -2.96 -21.78 -8.13
N TRP A 552 -2.89 -20.47 -8.22
CA TRP A 552 -1.84 -19.73 -8.90
C TRP A 552 -0.57 -19.66 -8.03
N VAL A 553 0.60 -19.87 -8.64
CA VAL A 553 1.91 -19.56 -8.06
C VAL A 553 2.75 -18.84 -9.10
N GLN A 554 3.25 -17.65 -8.79
CA GLN A 554 3.99 -16.80 -9.72
C GLN A 554 5.34 -16.42 -9.11
N LEU A 555 6.36 -16.31 -9.95
CA LEU A 555 7.65 -15.74 -9.57
C LEU A 555 7.65 -14.22 -9.83
N ASN A 556 7.86 -13.42 -8.79
CA ASN A 556 7.80 -11.97 -8.88
C ASN A 556 9.17 -11.39 -9.22
N HIS A 557 9.17 -10.25 -9.91
CA HIS A 557 10.32 -9.41 -10.29
C HIS A 557 11.67 -10.15 -10.34
N PRO A 558 11.77 -11.21 -11.17
CA PRO A 558 12.80 -12.22 -11.02
C PRO A 558 14.21 -11.74 -11.36
N ASN A 559 15.20 -12.22 -10.61
CA ASN A 559 16.58 -12.30 -11.11
C ASN A 559 16.65 -13.46 -12.11
N MET A 560 16.42 -13.14 -13.38
CA MET A 560 16.31 -14.11 -14.47
C MET A 560 17.58 -14.95 -14.67
N SER A 561 18.76 -14.30 -14.63
CA SER A 561 20.04 -15.02 -14.76
C SER A 561 20.20 -16.00 -13.59
N ARG A 562 19.96 -15.57 -12.35
CA ARG A 562 20.12 -16.45 -11.19
C ARG A 562 19.13 -17.62 -11.22
N TYR A 563 17.85 -17.33 -11.45
CA TYR A 563 16.81 -18.34 -11.25
C TYR A 563 16.73 -19.38 -12.35
N PHE A 564 17.16 -19.03 -13.57
CA PHE A 564 17.02 -19.90 -14.74
C PHE A 564 18.34 -20.27 -15.43
N ASN A 565 19.49 -19.77 -14.95
CA ASN A 565 20.80 -20.05 -15.55
C ASN A 565 21.93 -20.34 -14.54
N ASP A 566 22.02 -19.56 -13.45
CA ASP A 566 23.15 -19.61 -12.49
C ASP A 566 22.67 -19.49 -11.03
N ALA A 567 22.34 -20.60 -10.39
CA ALA A 567 21.74 -20.60 -9.06
C ALA A 567 22.72 -20.13 -7.97
N ASN A 568 24.01 -20.44 -8.13
CA ASN A 568 25.05 -20.18 -7.14
C ASN A 568 25.79 -18.84 -7.35
N GLU A 569 25.52 -18.16 -8.46
CA GLU A 569 26.11 -16.87 -8.84
C GLU A 569 27.65 -16.95 -8.96
N ASP A 570 28.20 -18.10 -9.40
CA ASP A 570 29.65 -18.33 -9.59
C ASP A 570 30.17 -17.98 -11.00
N ASP A 571 29.34 -17.30 -11.78
CA ASP A 571 29.57 -16.91 -13.16
C ASP A 571 29.69 -18.12 -14.12
N LYS A 572 29.11 -19.28 -13.76
CA LYS A 572 29.03 -20.46 -14.64
C LYS A 572 27.59 -20.98 -14.73
N PRO A 573 27.13 -21.39 -15.91
CA PRO A 573 25.78 -21.92 -16.05
C PRO A 573 25.66 -23.26 -15.32
N ASP A 574 24.69 -23.36 -14.44
CA ASP A 574 24.32 -24.59 -13.72
C ASP A 574 22.82 -24.92 -13.85
N ASP A 575 22.18 -24.39 -14.89
CA ASP A 575 20.74 -24.45 -15.19
C ASP A 575 19.84 -23.69 -14.21
N GLY A 576 20.42 -22.90 -13.31
CA GLY A 576 19.69 -22.19 -12.28
C GLY A 576 18.99 -23.17 -11.33
N PHE A 577 17.80 -22.82 -10.85
CA PHE A 577 17.03 -23.72 -10.00
C PHE A 577 16.26 -24.72 -10.86
N THR A 578 16.90 -25.85 -11.16
CA THR A 578 16.28 -26.95 -11.93
C THR A 578 14.90 -27.32 -11.35
N HIS A 579 13.91 -27.54 -12.21
CA HIS A 579 12.50 -27.78 -11.89
C HIS A 579 11.71 -26.60 -11.32
N LEU A 580 12.28 -25.39 -11.22
CA LEU A 580 11.50 -24.21 -10.80
C LEU A 580 10.32 -23.94 -11.73
N LEU A 581 10.52 -24.09 -13.05
CA LEU A 581 9.46 -23.92 -14.06
C LEU A 581 8.33 -24.94 -13.92
N ASP A 582 8.56 -26.09 -13.30
CA ASP A 582 7.51 -27.09 -13.05
C ASP A 582 6.61 -26.69 -11.84
N LEU A 583 7.06 -25.72 -11.04
CA LEU A 583 6.43 -25.35 -9.78
C LEU A 583 5.69 -24.01 -9.84
N ILE A 584 6.03 -23.14 -10.80
CA ILE A 584 5.41 -21.83 -11.02
C ILE A 584 4.51 -21.86 -12.26
N ASP A 585 3.46 -21.05 -12.27
CA ASP A 585 2.54 -20.87 -13.40
C ASP A 585 2.99 -19.72 -14.33
N ALA A 586 3.66 -18.70 -13.80
CA ALA A 586 4.12 -17.54 -14.56
C ALA A 586 5.27 -16.80 -13.86
N ALA A 587 5.81 -15.80 -14.54
CA ALA A 587 6.76 -14.85 -13.99
C ALA A 587 6.45 -13.42 -14.43
N GLU A 588 6.82 -12.45 -13.59
CA GLU A 588 6.75 -11.02 -13.90
C GLU A 588 7.87 -10.62 -14.88
N VAL A 589 7.71 -10.99 -16.15
CA VAL A 589 8.71 -10.76 -17.21
C VAL A 589 8.18 -9.84 -18.29
N TYR A 590 7.78 -8.64 -17.87
CA TYR A 590 7.15 -7.63 -18.71
C TYR A 590 7.92 -6.31 -18.77
N GLY A 591 7.57 -5.44 -19.72
CA GLY A 591 8.15 -4.11 -19.84
C GLY A 591 8.04 -3.50 -21.24
N GLN A 592 8.23 -2.18 -21.31
CA GLN A 592 8.09 -1.39 -22.55
C GLN A 592 9.24 -1.55 -23.55
N PHE A 593 10.34 -2.20 -23.16
CA PHE A 593 11.56 -2.33 -23.98
C PHE A 593 11.63 -3.64 -24.78
N ILE A 594 10.51 -4.33 -24.98
CA ILE A 594 10.42 -5.59 -25.74
C ILE A 594 10.97 -5.50 -27.17
N LEU A 595 10.86 -4.32 -27.81
CA LEU A 595 11.37 -4.09 -29.17
C LEU A 595 12.79 -3.50 -29.24
N SER A 596 13.47 -3.31 -28.11
CA SER A 596 14.78 -2.64 -28.08
C SER A 596 15.91 -3.47 -28.70
N GLY A 597 15.79 -4.80 -28.69
CA GLY A 597 16.88 -5.72 -29.03
C GLY A 597 18.07 -5.65 -28.05
N GLN A 598 17.89 -5.01 -26.90
CA GLN A 598 18.94 -4.81 -25.90
C GLN A 598 18.69 -5.71 -24.68
N ARG A 599 19.78 -6.30 -24.16
CA ARG A 599 19.78 -7.09 -22.92
C ARG A 599 19.50 -6.26 -21.68
N HIS A 600 19.89 -4.98 -21.70
CA HIS A 600 19.75 -4.04 -20.60
C HIS A 600 19.24 -2.70 -21.09
N TYR A 601 18.57 -1.97 -20.21
CA TYR A 601 18.28 -0.54 -20.39
C TYR A 601 18.82 0.26 -19.20
N GLU A 602 19.00 1.55 -19.39
CA GLU A 602 19.49 2.45 -18.35
C GLU A 602 18.33 3.18 -17.67
N VAL A 603 18.38 3.27 -16.35
CA VAL A 603 17.46 4.06 -15.53
C VAL A 603 18.23 5.06 -14.68
N GLN A 604 17.67 6.24 -14.51
CA GLN A 604 18.17 7.21 -13.54
C GLN A 604 17.60 6.89 -12.16
N TRP A 605 18.48 6.72 -11.18
CA TRP A 605 18.08 6.42 -9.81
C TRP A 605 18.94 7.21 -8.83
N ARG A 606 18.31 8.07 -8.03
CA ARG A 606 19.00 8.96 -7.05
C ARG A 606 20.20 9.71 -7.64
N GLY A 607 20.08 10.17 -8.90
CA GLY A 607 21.14 10.87 -9.61
C GLY A 607 22.25 9.98 -10.18
N GLN A 608 22.08 8.65 -10.17
CA GLN A 608 23.00 7.68 -10.76
C GLN A 608 22.32 6.90 -11.89
N THR A 609 23.03 6.70 -13.00
CA THR A 609 22.61 5.76 -14.04
C THR A 609 22.83 4.32 -13.56
N ARG A 610 21.77 3.51 -13.55
CA ARG A 610 21.83 2.07 -13.29
C ARG A 610 21.42 1.30 -14.54
N LYS A 611 22.08 0.17 -14.81
CA LYS A 611 21.63 -0.79 -15.82
C LYS A 611 20.61 -1.75 -15.18
N ARG A 612 19.52 -2.01 -15.89
CA ARG A 612 18.47 -2.95 -15.50
C ARG A 612 18.28 -4.00 -16.58
N ASP A 613 17.94 -5.20 -16.15
CA ASP A 613 17.60 -6.31 -17.05
C ASP A 613 16.36 -5.97 -17.86
N ASN A 614 16.45 -6.17 -19.17
CA ASN A 614 15.28 -6.14 -20.03
C ASN A 614 14.55 -7.49 -19.93
N TRP A 615 13.65 -7.62 -18.94
CA TRP A 615 12.93 -8.88 -18.71
C TRP A 615 12.21 -9.43 -19.95
N PRO A 616 11.47 -8.62 -20.76
CA PRO A 616 10.89 -9.12 -22.00
C PRO A 616 11.91 -9.75 -22.95
N MET A 617 13.10 -9.14 -23.08
CA MET A 617 14.17 -9.68 -23.94
C MET A 617 14.64 -11.06 -23.44
N LEU A 618 14.83 -11.20 -22.12
CA LEU A 618 15.22 -12.47 -21.51
C LEU A 618 14.14 -13.53 -21.60
N TRP A 619 12.89 -13.13 -21.45
CA TRP A 619 11.75 -14.01 -21.65
C TRP A 619 11.68 -14.55 -23.08
N LEU A 620 11.87 -13.70 -24.10
CA LEU A 620 11.94 -14.17 -25.49
C LEU A 620 13.08 -15.16 -25.73
N GLN A 621 14.24 -14.97 -25.08
CA GLN A 621 15.33 -15.95 -25.11
C GLN A 621 14.93 -17.28 -24.45
N MET A 622 14.26 -17.25 -23.29
CA MET A 622 13.74 -18.46 -22.64
C MET A 622 12.77 -19.23 -23.54
N LEU A 623 11.84 -18.53 -24.19
CA LEU A 623 10.94 -19.14 -25.17
C LEU A 623 11.70 -19.79 -26.33
N ASN A 624 12.72 -19.11 -26.87
CA ASN A 624 13.60 -19.66 -27.91
C ASN A 624 14.45 -20.84 -27.43
N ALA A 625 14.68 -20.99 -26.12
CA ALA A 625 15.35 -22.15 -25.52
C ALA A 625 14.37 -23.29 -25.16
N GLY A 626 13.08 -23.15 -25.45
CA GLY A 626 12.04 -24.12 -25.09
C GLY A 626 11.57 -24.06 -23.63
N ARG A 627 12.01 -23.06 -22.87
CA ARG A 627 11.58 -22.83 -21.48
C ARG A 627 10.28 -22.03 -21.49
N ARG A 628 9.15 -22.73 -21.40
CA ARG A 628 7.80 -22.13 -21.42
C ARG A 628 7.47 -21.52 -20.06
N VAL A 629 7.37 -20.20 -20.01
CA VAL A 629 6.87 -19.44 -18.86
C VAL A 629 5.96 -18.32 -19.38
N TRP A 630 4.80 -18.16 -18.75
CA TRP A 630 3.88 -17.08 -19.11
C TRP A 630 4.36 -15.76 -18.51
N THR A 631 4.25 -14.70 -19.30
CA THR A 631 4.43 -13.33 -18.81
C THR A 631 3.12 -12.84 -18.17
N VAL A 632 3.24 -12.18 -17.04
CA VAL A 632 2.17 -11.46 -16.35
C VAL A 632 2.69 -10.09 -15.95
N ALA A 633 1.85 -9.07 -16.07
CA ALA A 633 2.16 -7.71 -15.68
C ALA A 633 1.28 -7.28 -14.52
N THR A 634 1.91 -6.58 -13.60
CA THR A 634 1.36 -6.21 -12.30
C THR A 634 1.84 -4.82 -11.92
N SER A 635 1.26 -4.22 -10.88
CA SER A 635 1.73 -2.94 -10.39
C SER A 635 2.86 -3.05 -9.39
N ASP A 636 2.84 -4.08 -8.53
CA ASP A 636 3.68 -4.16 -7.33
C ASP A 636 3.60 -2.86 -6.50
N ALA A 637 2.39 -2.29 -6.47
CA ALA A 637 2.24 -0.92 -6.00
C ALA A 637 2.30 -0.86 -4.47
N HIS A 638 3.05 0.11 -3.95
CA HIS A 638 3.23 0.38 -2.51
C HIS A 638 2.64 1.75 -2.09
N GLU A 639 2.21 2.54 -3.07
CA GLU A 639 1.66 3.87 -2.89
C GLU A 639 0.41 4.05 -3.75
N VAL A 640 -0.31 5.16 -3.60
CA VAL A 640 -1.45 5.51 -4.46
C VAL A 640 -0.99 6.24 -5.73
N THR A 641 0.06 7.07 -5.66
CA THR A 641 0.46 7.93 -6.79
C THR A 641 1.85 7.68 -7.39
N GLN A 642 2.95 7.51 -6.62
CA GLN A 642 4.29 7.34 -7.23
C GLN A 642 4.65 5.86 -7.44
N GLY A 643 3.91 5.20 -8.33
CA GLY A 643 3.96 3.74 -8.49
C GLY A 643 2.67 3.07 -8.02
N GLY A 644 1.54 3.77 -8.19
CA GLY A 644 0.22 3.24 -7.87
C GLY A 644 -0.24 2.18 -8.88
N VAL A 645 -1.40 1.60 -8.59
CA VAL A 645 -1.99 0.53 -9.39
C VAL A 645 -2.36 0.98 -10.81
N GLY A 646 -2.65 0.02 -11.68
CA GLY A 646 -3.20 0.27 -13.01
C GLY A 646 -2.20 0.67 -14.09
N GLY A 647 -0.98 1.08 -13.71
CA GLY A 647 0.12 1.45 -14.61
C GLY A 647 0.68 0.28 -15.43
N TRP A 648 0.47 -0.94 -14.99
CA TRP A 648 0.64 -2.18 -15.75
C TRP A 648 -0.44 -3.14 -15.28
N ARG A 649 -0.99 -3.94 -16.20
CA ARG A 649 -2.04 -4.91 -15.90
C ARG A 649 -2.03 -6.08 -16.86
N THR A 650 -2.67 -7.16 -16.45
CA THR A 650 -2.88 -8.37 -17.25
C THR A 650 -4.36 -8.50 -17.57
N TYR A 651 -4.71 -8.70 -18.84
CA TYR A 651 -6.07 -9.07 -19.21
C TYR A 651 -6.18 -10.59 -19.36
N VAL A 652 -7.22 -11.16 -18.76
CA VAL A 652 -7.52 -12.59 -18.81
C VAL A 652 -8.94 -12.80 -19.31
N PRO A 653 -9.21 -13.78 -20.20
CA PRO A 653 -10.56 -14.06 -20.65
C PRO A 653 -11.47 -14.49 -19.51
N SER A 654 -12.72 -14.07 -19.59
CA SER A 654 -13.78 -14.40 -18.66
C SER A 654 -15.08 -14.68 -19.41
N SER A 655 -15.94 -15.51 -18.83
CA SER A 655 -17.30 -15.72 -19.31
C SER A 655 -18.29 -14.64 -18.84
N HIS A 656 -17.87 -13.77 -17.92
CA HIS A 656 -18.65 -12.65 -17.39
C HIS A 656 -17.86 -11.35 -17.46
N ASP A 657 -18.54 -10.26 -17.79
CA ASP A 657 -17.99 -8.90 -17.87
C ASP A 657 -18.24 -8.10 -16.58
N ASP A 658 -19.20 -8.53 -15.75
CA ASP A 658 -19.56 -7.86 -14.51
C ASP A 658 -18.68 -8.36 -13.35
N PRO A 659 -17.97 -7.48 -12.62
CA PRO A 659 -17.06 -7.87 -11.54
C PRO A 659 -17.64 -8.81 -10.47
N PRO A 660 -18.90 -8.66 -10.01
CA PRO A 660 -19.50 -9.62 -9.06
C PRO A 660 -19.54 -11.06 -9.58
N GLU A 661 -19.70 -11.24 -10.90
CA GLU A 661 -19.89 -12.54 -11.57
C GLU A 661 -18.57 -13.20 -12.00
N ILE A 662 -17.44 -12.49 -11.91
CA ILE A 662 -16.11 -13.04 -12.20
C ILE A 662 -15.88 -14.30 -11.36
N ASP A 663 -15.50 -15.40 -11.98
CA ASP A 663 -15.09 -16.63 -11.28
C ASP A 663 -13.56 -16.66 -11.16
N PRO A 664 -12.99 -16.49 -9.94
CA PRO A 664 -11.55 -16.53 -9.75
C PRO A 664 -10.91 -17.84 -10.25
N SER A 665 -11.62 -18.97 -10.18
CA SER A 665 -11.10 -20.26 -10.67
C SER A 665 -10.96 -20.26 -12.19
N GLN A 666 -11.91 -19.63 -12.91
CA GLN A 666 -11.82 -19.44 -14.36
C GLN A 666 -10.67 -18.50 -14.74
N ILE A 667 -10.48 -17.40 -14.00
CA ILE A 667 -9.34 -16.50 -14.20
C ILE A 667 -8.02 -17.25 -14.07
N VAL A 668 -7.84 -18.00 -12.97
CA VAL A 668 -6.62 -18.80 -12.78
C VAL A 668 -6.47 -19.86 -13.86
N ALA A 669 -7.53 -20.59 -14.22
CA ALA A 669 -7.47 -21.64 -15.24
C ALA A 669 -7.12 -21.08 -16.64
N ASN A 670 -7.56 -19.87 -16.98
CA ASN A 670 -7.18 -19.21 -18.22
C ASN A 670 -5.75 -18.68 -18.17
N ALA A 671 -5.35 -18.05 -17.06
CA ALA A 671 -3.98 -17.57 -16.86
C ALA A 671 -2.95 -18.71 -16.91
N LYS A 672 -3.22 -19.86 -16.28
CA LYS A 672 -2.38 -21.07 -16.34
C LYS A 672 -2.20 -21.63 -17.75
N ARG A 673 -3.17 -21.39 -18.64
CA ARG A 673 -3.10 -21.77 -20.07
C ARG A 673 -2.40 -20.71 -20.93
N GLY A 674 -1.87 -19.65 -20.35
CA GLY A 674 -1.24 -18.55 -21.10
C GLY A 674 -2.23 -17.68 -21.88
N ARG A 675 -3.54 -17.82 -21.61
CA ARG A 675 -4.58 -17.04 -22.26
C ARG A 675 -4.65 -15.66 -21.63
N SER A 676 -3.66 -14.83 -21.94
CA SER A 676 -3.58 -13.46 -21.42
C SER A 676 -2.69 -12.58 -22.27
N PHE A 677 -2.82 -11.28 -22.07
CA PHE A 677 -1.89 -10.29 -22.56
C PHE A 677 -1.61 -9.24 -21.48
N VAL A 678 -0.46 -8.57 -21.62
CA VAL A 678 -0.01 -7.52 -20.71
C VAL A 678 -0.10 -6.16 -21.38
N THR A 679 -0.44 -5.13 -20.61
CA THR A 679 -0.58 -3.77 -21.13
C THR A 679 -0.42 -2.71 -20.05
N ASN A 680 -0.02 -1.50 -20.45
CA ASN A 680 -0.13 -0.29 -19.65
C ASN A 680 -1.03 0.79 -20.31
N GLY A 681 -1.72 0.46 -21.41
CA GLY A 681 -2.55 1.40 -22.15
C GLY A 681 -3.42 0.75 -23.22
N PRO A 682 -2.85 0.28 -24.35
CA PRO A 682 -3.65 -0.28 -25.44
C PRO A 682 -4.35 -1.58 -25.04
N PHE A 683 -5.59 -1.76 -25.43
CA PHE A 683 -6.26 -3.06 -25.36
C PHE A 683 -5.99 -3.84 -26.64
N LEU A 684 -5.37 -5.01 -26.50
CA LEU A 684 -4.90 -5.83 -27.62
C LEU A 684 -5.74 -7.10 -27.73
N HIS A 685 -6.34 -7.31 -28.89
CA HIS A 685 -7.05 -8.55 -29.20
C HIS A 685 -6.45 -9.20 -30.44
N VAL A 686 -5.95 -10.44 -30.27
CA VAL A 686 -5.31 -11.22 -31.33
C VAL A 686 -5.89 -12.61 -31.35
N ARG A 687 -6.31 -13.05 -32.54
CA ARG A 687 -6.72 -14.43 -32.81
C ARG A 687 -6.25 -14.89 -34.18
N THR A 688 -6.20 -16.18 -34.41
CA THR A 688 -6.07 -16.77 -35.75
C THR A 688 -7.42 -16.71 -36.49
N ASP A 689 -7.44 -17.07 -37.78
CA ASP A 689 -8.69 -17.25 -38.52
C ASP A 689 -9.60 -18.36 -37.95
N ALA A 690 -9.02 -19.39 -37.33
CA ALA A 690 -9.77 -20.49 -36.69
C ALA A 690 -10.19 -20.16 -35.24
N GLY A 691 -9.77 -19.01 -34.71
CA GLY A 691 -10.21 -18.49 -33.42
C GLY A 691 -9.29 -18.80 -32.24
N GLU A 692 -8.18 -19.51 -32.47
CA GLU A 692 -7.14 -19.71 -31.45
C GLU A 692 -6.44 -18.39 -31.10
N GLY A 693 -5.83 -18.33 -29.91
CA GLY A 693 -5.23 -17.11 -29.38
C GLY A 693 -4.05 -17.37 -28.46
N PRO A 694 -3.67 -16.37 -27.64
CA PRO A 694 -2.54 -16.45 -26.70
C PRO A 694 -2.56 -17.74 -25.87
N GLY A 695 -1.40 -18.40 -25.78
CA GLY A 695 -1.22 -19.65 -25.04
C GLY A 695 -1.54 -20.92 -25.82
N ASP A 696 -2.30 -20.84 -26.92
CA ASP A 696 -2.63 -22.02 -27.73
C ASP A 696 -1.41 -22.50 -28.56
N THR A 697 -1.36 -23.81 -28.83
CA THR A 697 -0.46 -24.42 -29.81
C THR A 697 -1.28 -24.87 -31.01
N ILE A 698 -0.97 -24.33 -32.19
CA ILE A 698 -1.72 -24.56 -33.43
C ILE A 698 -0.86 -25.23 -34.49
N ARG A 699 -1.51 -25.82 -35.49
CA ARG A 699 -0.86 -26.30 -36.71
C ARG A 699 -1.14 -25.35 -37.87
N ALA A 700 -0.10 -24.87 -38.53
CA ALA A 700 -0.26 -24.02 -39.71
C ALA A 700 0.77 -24.36 -40.80
N LYS A 701 0.31 -24.59 -42.04
CA LYS A 701 1.19 -24.95 -43.15
C LYS A 701 1.88 -23.72 -43.73
N ARG A 702 2.99 -23.30 -43.13
CA ARG A 702 3.92 -22.23 -43.59
C ARG A 702 3.32 -20.81 -43.66
N GLN A 703 2.03 -20.66 -43.39
CA GLN A 703 1.35 -19.38 -43.34
C GLN A 703 0.27 -19.40 -42.26
N LEU A 704 0.19 -18.30 -41.51
CA LEU A 704 -0.80 -18.01 -40.50
C LEU A 704 -1.43 -16.65 -40.82
N VAL A 705 -2.71 -16.46 -40.54
CA VAL A 705 -3.35 -15.13 -40.56
C VAL A 705 -3.73 -14.78 -39.13
N LEU A 706 -3.26 -13.62 -38.67
CA LEU A 706 -3.61 -13.05 -37.37
C LEU A 706 -4.64 -11.95 -37.56
N LYS A 707 -5.80 -12.09 -36.94
CA LYS A 707 -6.78 -11.02 -36.75
C LYS A 707 -6.32 -10.16 -35.60
N VAL A 708 -5.76 -8.98 -35.90
CA VAL A 708 -5.21 -8.06 -34.90
C VAL A 708 -6.13 -6.85 -34.77
N ARG A 709 -6.61 -6.60 -33.56
CA ARG A 709 -7.39 -5.40 -33.21
C ARG A 709 -6.77 -4.71 -32.00
N VAL A 710 -6.46 -3.44 -32.14
CA VAL A 710 -5.89 -2.58 -31.09
C VAL A 710 -6.84 -1.44 -30.82
N GLN A 711 -7.26 -1.30 -29.56
CA GLN A 711 -8.11 -0.21 -29.09
C GLN A 711 -7.36 0.69 -28.11
N CYS A 712 -7.57 1.99 -28.22
CA CYS A 712 -7.06 2.99 -27.27
C CYS A 712 -8.17 3.99 -26.93
N ASN A 713 -8.10 4.55 -25.73
CA ASN A 713 -8.92 5.68 -25.33
C ASN A 713 -8.36 7.02 -25.85
N THR A 714 -8.94 8.13 -25.43
CA THR A 714 -8.52 9.50 -25.82
C THR A 714 -7.16 9.94 -25.30
N TRP A 715 -6.57 9.25 -24.32
CA TRP A 715 -5.31 9.67 -23.71
C TRP A 715 -4.15 8.69 -23.91
N THR A 716 -4.38 7.63 -24.69
CA THR A 716 -3.35 6.68 -25.16
C THR A 716 -3.40 6.60 -26.70
N ASP A 717 -2.24 6.35 -27.32
CA ASP A 717 -2.16 6.12 -28.77
C ASP A 717 -1.09 5.06 -29.09
N VAL A 718 -1.22 4.44 -30.25
CA VAL A 718 -0.22 3.53 -30.81
C VAL A 718 0.18 4.00 -32.21
N ASP A 719 1.47 3.92 -32.49
CA ASP A 719 2.05 4.32 -33.78
C ASP A 719 2.85 3.19 -34.43
N ARG A 720 2.95 2.02 -33.78
CA ARG A 720 3.55 0.82 -34.31
C ARG A 720 2.80 -0.43 -33.87
N VAL A 721 2.51 -1.31 -34.81
CA VAL A 721 2.01 -2.69 -34.57
C VAL A 721 2.93 -3.64 -35.31
N VAL A 722 3.57 -4.55 -34.59
CA VAL A 722 4.56 -5.48 -35.16
C VAL A 722 4.36 -6.91 -34.69
N VAL A 723 4.58 -7.87 -35.58
CA VAL A 723 4.61 -9.29 -35.25
C VAL A 723 6.05 -9.72 -34.97
N LEU A 724 6.27 -10.31 -33.80
CA LEU A 724 7.50 -11.01 -33.46
C LEU A 724 7.37 -12.48 -33.85
N VAL A 725 8.30 -12.98 -34.66
CA VAL A 725 8.45 -14.41 -34.98
C VAL A 725 9.72 -14.89 -34.30
N ASN A 726 9.59 -15.85 -33.37
CA ASN A 726 10.70 -16.32 -32.53
C ASN A 726 11.46 -15.18 -31.83
N GLY A 727 10.73 -14.15 -31.38
CA GLY A 727 11.27 -12.99 -30.67
C GLY A 727 11.91 -11.92 -31.55
N ARG A 728 11.91 -12.06 -32.89
CA ARG A 728 12.39 -11.03 -33.82
C ARG A 728 11.24 -10.33 -34.53
N PRO A 729 11.26 -8.99 -34.66
CA PRO A 729 10.33 -8.27 -35.53
C PRO A 729 10.40 -8.81 -36.96
N ASP A 730 9.27 -9.26 -37.51
CA ASP A 730 9.17 -9.63 -38.92
C ASP A 730 9.03 -8.35 -39.75
N PRO A 731 9.98 -8.02 -40.64
CA PRO A 731 9.93 -6.79 -41.44
C PRO A 731 8.71 -6.70 -42.36
N THR A 732 8.08 -7.83 -42.70
CA THR A 732 6.87 -7.86 -43.54
C THR A 732 5.59 -7.58 -42.74
N CYS A 733 5.69 -7.60 -41.41
CA CYS A 733 4.59 -7.41 -40.47
C CYS A 733 4.94 -6.32 -39.43
N ASP A 734 5.73 -5.32 -39.80
CA ASP A 734 6.10 -4.15 -38.97
C ASP A 734 5.39 -2.90 -39.51
N PHE A 735 4.21 -2.62 -38.99
CA PHE A 735 3.37 -1.52 -39.44
C PHE A 735 3.61 -0.30 -38.58
N ARG A 736 4.07 0.79 -39.22
CA ARG A 736 4.30 2.09 -38.58
C ARG A 736 3.33 3.13 -39.11
N LYS A 737 2.73 3.94 -38.24
CA LYS A 737 1.79 5.02 -38.60
C LYS A 737 2.40 6.06 -39.53
N ALA A 738 3.70 6.31 -39.42
CA ALA A 738 4.42 7.23 -40.31
C ALA A 738 4.57 6.69 -41.75
N GLU A 739 4.58 5.37 -41.92
CA GLU A 739 4.80 4.69 -43.21
C GLU A 739 3.49 4.16 -43.81
N HIS A 740 2.54 3.79 -42.96
CA HIS A 740 1.25 3.18 -43.30
C HIS A 740 0.08 3.92 -42.62
N PRO A 741 -0.06 5.26 -42.81
CA PRO A 741 -1.06 6.05 -42.08
C PRO A 741 -2.50 5.57 -42.29
N GLU A 742 -2.82 4.97 -43.44
CA GLU A 742 -4.13 4.39 -43.75
C GLU A 742 -4.47 3.15 -42.91
N MET A 743 -3.48 2.55 -42.24
CA MET A 743 -3.70 1.43 -41.33
C MET A 743 -4.04 1.86 -39.90
N PHE A 744 -3.80 3.13 -39.56
CA PHE A 744 -3.99 3.67 -38.21
C PHE A 744 -5.11 4.71 -38.17
N ALA A 745 -6.22 4.37 -37.51
CA ALA A 745 -7.39 5.24 -37.41
C ALA A 745 -7.34 6.16 -36.17
N ALA A 746 -8.07 7.29 -36.25
CA ALA A 746 -8.16 8.29 -35.19
C ALA A 746 -9.29 8.02 -34.16
N GLY A 747 -10.12 6.99 -34.37
CA GLY A 747 -11.14 6.54 -33.41
C GLY A 747 -10.61 5.46 -32.46
N THR A 748 -11.43 5.00 -31.51
CA THR A 748 -11.02 4.04 -30.46
C THR A 748 -10.27 2.82 -31.03
N VAL A 749 -10.79 2.21 -32.09
CA VAL A 749 -10.06 1.18 -32.84
C VAL A 749 -8.93 1.85 -33.61
N ARG A 750 -7.71 1.76 -33.10
CA ARG A 750 -6.51 2.36 -33.71
C ARG A 750 -6.01 1.53 -34.88
N PHE A 751 -6.05 0.21 -34.76
CA PHE A 751 -5.56 -0.72 -35.77
C PHE A 751 -6.47 -1.95 -35.81
N GLU A 752 -6.93 -2.35 -36.99
CA GLU A 752 -7.71 -3.57 -37.18
C GLU A 752 -7.41 -4.17 -38.56
N ARG A 753 -6.65 -5.26 -38.58
CA ARG A 753 -6.17 -5.89 -39.82
C ARG A 753 -6.05 -7.41 -39.67
N ASP A 754 -6.26 -8.09 -40.79
CA ASP A 754 -5.84 -9.48 -40.99
C ASP A 754 -4.38 -9.45 -41.46
N VAL A 755 -3.46 -9.93 -40.62
CA VAL A 755 -2.01 -9.88 -40.84
C VAL A 755 -1.50 -11.26 -41.25
N PRO A 756 -1.13 -11.47 -42.52
CA PRO A 756 -0.55 -12.73 -42.97
C PRO A 756 0.92 -12.83 -42.51
N VAL A 757 1.24 -13.90 -41.77
CA VAL A 757 2.57 -14.20 -41.26
C VAL A 757 3.11 -15.44 -41.97
N ALA A 758 4.27 -15.29 -42.61
CA ALA A 758 4.94 -16.39 -43.30
C ALA A 758 5.92 -17.10 -42.35
N LEU A 759 5.81 -18.42 -42.22
CA LEU A 759 6.62 -19.22 -41.31
C LEU A 759 7.42 -20.28 -42.08
N LYS A 760 8.71 -20.37 -41.76
CA LYS A 760 9.63 -21.34 -42.38
C LYS A 760 9.79 -22.60 -41.56
N THR A 761 9.77 -22.44 -40.25
CA THR A 761 9.94 -23.46 -39.22
C THR A 761 8.93 -23.16 -38.13
N ASP A 762 8.85 -24.06 -37.15
CA ASP A 762 8.14 -23.79 -35.92
C ASP A 762 8.52 -22.45 -35.31
N ALA A 763 7.51 -21.81 -34.76
CA ALA A 763 7.67 -20.49 -34.20
C ALA A 763 6.74 -20.26 -33.02
N HIS A 764 7.18 -19.43 -32.08
CA HIS A 764 6.23 -18.65 -31.30
C HIS A 764 6.00 -17.30 -31.97
N VAL A 765 4.75 -16.84 -31.94
CA VAL A 765 4.31 -15.59 -32.56
C VAL A 765 3.68 -14.69 -31.50
N ILE A 766 4.15 -13.44 -31.42
CA ILE A 766 3.69 -12.43 -30.47
C ILE A 766 3.44 -11.12 -31.22
N VAL A 767 2.25 -10.55 -31.09
CA VAL A 767 1.96 -9.20 -31.59
C VAL A 767 2.28 -8.18 -30.50
N VAL A 768 2.98 -7.11 -30.88
CA VAL A 768 3.27 -5.95 -30.03
C VAL A 768 2.64 -4.72 -30.63
N ALA A 769 1.84 -3.99 -29.85
CA ALA A 769 1.34 -2.67 -30.18
C ALA A 769 1.98 -1.64 -29.23
N ILE A 770 2.57 -0.58 -29.76
CA ILE A 770 3.28 0.43 -28.96
C ILE A 770 3.10 1.84 -29.54
N GLY A 771 3.03 2.84 -28.65
CA GLY A 771 3.16 4.25 -28.99
C GLY A 771 4.59 4.73 -28.74
N GLU A 772 5.45 4.70 -29.75
CA GLU A 772 6.85 5.14 -29.65
C GLU A 772 6.96 6.66 -29.43
N GLY A 773 6.00 7.44 -29.93
CA GLY A 773 5.92 8.89 -29.83
C GLY A 773 4.95 9.44 -28.78
N SER A 774 4.34 8.60 -27.93
CA SER A 774 3.40 9.03 -26.89
C SER A 774 3.80 8.52 -25.50
N THR A 775 3.19 9.10 -24.46
CA THR A 775 3.44 8.70 -23.06
C THR A 775 2.13 8.60 -22.28
N LEU A 776 2.19 8.02 -21.08
CA LEU A 776 1.03 7.91 -20.17
C LEU A 776 0.79 9.19 -19.33
N LYS A 777 1.33 10.35 -19.73
CA LYS A 777 1.33 11.57 -18.91
C LYS A 777 -0.07 12.05 -18.50
N THR A 778 -1.05 12.00 -19.39
CA THR A 778 -2.42 12.41 -19.06
C THR A 778 -3.02 11.52 -17.98
N GLY A 779 -2.76 10.20 -18.03
CA GLY A 779 -3.27 9.24 -17.06
C GLY A 779 -2.58 9.32 -15.70
N TYR A 780 -1.28 9.57 -15.66
CA TYR A 780 -0.47 9.40 -14.43
C TYR A 780 0.22 10.67 -13.92
N GLY A 781 0.07 11.80 -14.63
CA GLY A 781 0.49 13.11 -14.18
C GLY A 781 1.96 13.18 -13.81
N ARG A 782 2.24 13.34 -12.53
CA ARG A 782 3.59 13.49 -11.95
C ARG A 782 4.24 12.17 -11.50
N SER A 783 3.50 11.06 -11.58
CA SER A 783 4.09 9.72 -11.33
C SER A 783 5.20 9.43 -12.33
N TRP A 784 6.18 8.63 -11.94
CA TRP A 784 7.20 8.11 -12.85
C TRP A 784 6.61 7.26 -13.99
N GLN A 785 5.40 6.71 -13.80
CA GLN A 785 4.64 6.02 -14.86
C GLN A 785 4.27 6.94 -16.03
N SER A 786 4.23 8.27 -15.82
CA SER A 786 3.87 9.26 -16.85
C SER A 786 4.80 9.29 -18.07
N GLU A 787 6.05 8.86 -17.89
CA GLU A 787 7.08 8.83 -18.93
C GLU A 787 7.09 7.51 -19.73
N MET A 788 6.33 6.51 -19.27
CA MET A 788 6.23 5.24 -19.99
C MET A 788 5.50 5.42 -21.32
N ARG A 789 5.90 4.61 -22.30
CA ARG A 789 5.21 4.44 -23.57
C ARG A 789 4.01 3.51 -23.40
N PRO A 790 2.83 3.85 -23.97
CA PRO A 790 1.73 2.90 -24.07
C PRO A 790 2.17 1.68 -24.90
N VAL A 791 1.99 0.49 -24.37
CA VAL A 791 2.42 -0.78 -24.97
C VAL A 791 1.51 -1.93 -24.54
N ALA A 792 1.25 -2.86 -25.45
CA ALA A 792 0.59 -4.12 -25.18
C ALA A 792 1.19 -5.25 -25.99
N TYR A 793 1.28 -6.45 -25.41
CA TYR A 793 1.65 -7.68 -26.10
C TYR A 793 1.13 -8.91 -25.36
N HIS A 794 0.93 -10.00 -26.08
CA HIS A 794 0.31 -11.20 -25.56
C HIS A 794 1.30 -12.34 -25.28
N ASN A 795 0.91 -13.30 -24.43
CA ASN A 795 1.61 -14.57 -24.30
C ASN A 795 1.64 -15.32 -25.65
N PRO A 796 2.70 -16.09 -25.96
CA PRO A 796 2.94 -16.60 -27.31
C PRO A 796 1.81 -17.49 -27.84
N ILE A 797 1.56 -17.38 -29.14
CA ILE A 797 0.87 -18.42 -29.92
C ILE A 797 1.95 -19.33 -30.50
N TYR A 798 1.94 -20.61 -30.16
CA TYR A 798 2.91 -21.57 -30.68
C TYR A 798 2.39 -22.17 -31.99
N VAL A 799 3.24 -22.20 -33.02
CA VAL A 799 2.89 -22.72 -34.34
C VAL A 799 3.81 -23.87 -34.68
N ASP A 800 3.21 -25.06 -34.80
CA ASP A 800 3.81 -26.29 -35.30
C ASP A 800 3.59 -26.35 -36.83
N VAL A 801 4.66 -26.13 -37.59
CA VAL A 801 4.62 -25.92 -39.03
C VAL A 801 4.67 -27.23 -39.81
N ASP A 802 5.46 -28.20 -39.37
CA ASP A 802 5.58 -29.51 -40.01
C ASP A 802 4.57 -30.55 -39.45
N GLY A 803 4.09 -30.35 -38.23
CA GLY A 803 3.14 -31.22 -37.56
C GLY A 803 3.79 -32.37 -36.80
N ASP A 804 5.07 -32.27 -36.45
CA ASP A 804 5.77 -33.24 -35.59
C ASP A 804 5.89 -32.81 -34.12
N GLY A 805 5.26 -31.68 -33.79
CA GLY A 805 5.20 -31.09 -32.46
C GLY A 805 6.14 -29.90 -32.35
N TRP A 806 5.68 -28.82 -31.73
CA TRP A 806 6.44 -27.57 -31.68
C TRP A 806 7.87 -27.75 -31.15
N THR A 807 8.84 -27.25 -31.91
CA THR A 807 10.26 -27.18 -31.57
C THR A 807 10.75 -25.74 -31.36
N PRO A 808 11.61 -25.49 -30.36
CA PRO A 808 12.17 -24.16 -30.11
C PRO A 808 13.20 -23.76 -31.18
N SER A 809 13.32 -22.46 -31.44
CA SER A 809 14.21 -21.92 -32.47
C SER A 809 15.70 -21.93 -32.11
N HIS A 810 16.02 -21.95 -30.81
CA HIS A 810 17.36 -21.77 -30.25
C HIS A 810 18.05 -20.44 -30.62
N ASP A 811 17.32 -19.44 -31.11
CA ASP A 811 17.87 -18.12 -31.40
C ASP A 811 18.12 -17.32 -30.12
N ALA A 812 19.38 -16.94 -29.87
CA ALA A 812 19.78 -16.10 -28.73
C ALA A 812 19.46 -14.61 -28.90
N LEU A 813 18.86 -14.22 -30.03
CA LEU A 813 18.39 -12.87 -30.35
C LEU A 813 19.52 -11.84 -30.51
N GLY A 814 20.75 -12.30 -30.76
CA GLY A 814 21.91 -11.46 -31.02
C GLY A 814 22.54 -10.82 -29.77
N VAL A 815 22.12 -11.24 -28.58
CA VAL A 815 22.72 -10.87 -27.29
C VAL A 815 23.05 -12.14 -26.50
N PRO A 816 24.05 -12.11 -25.59
CA PRO A 816 24.37 -13.28 -24.77
C PRO A 816 23.15 -13.80 -24.01
N TYR A 817 23.03 -15.13 -23.94
CA TYR A 817 21.93 -15.81 -23.26
C TYR A 817 22.17 -15.78 -21.75
N LEU A 818 21.29 -15.09 -20.99
CA LEU A 818 21.30 -15.06 -19.52
C LEU A 818 22.71 -14.86 -18.89
N ASP A 819 23.50 -13.95 -19.47
CA ASP A 819 24.89 -13.66 -19.04
C ASP A 819 25.00 -13.29 -17.55
N TYR A 820 26.19 -13.57 -17.02
CA TYR A 820 26.58 -13.49 -15.61
C TYR A 820 26.88 -12.08 -15.12
N GLY A 821 26.66 -11.87 -13.81
CA GLY A 821 27.26 -10.76 -13.07
C GLY A 821 26.40 -9.50 -12.97
N PHE A 822 25.51 -9.47 -11.97
CA PHE A 822 25.50 -8.32 -11.06
C PHE A 822 25.03 -8.74 -9.67
N ALA A 823 25.76 -8.28 -8.65
CA ALA A 823 25.31 -8.34 -7.26
C ALA A 823 23.90 -7.75 -7.19
N PRO A 824 22.96 -8.37 -6.46
CA PRO A 824 21.66 -7.76 -6.26
C PRO A 824 21.89 -6.34 -5.74
N ALA A 825 21.49 -5.34 -6.53
CA ALA A 825 20.86 -4.20 -5.88
C ALA A 825 19.68 -4.87 -5.20
N THR A 826 19.84 -5.16 -3.90
CA THR A 826 18.82 -5.70 -3.00
C THR A 826 17.46 -5.41 -3.61
N THR A 827 16.79 -6.45 -4.09
CA THR A 827 15.45 -6.38 -4.67
C THR A 827 14.49 -5.99 -3.56
N ARG A 828 14.56 -4.72 -3.19
CA ARG A 828 13.35 -3.93 -3.09
C ARG A 828 12.96 -3.62 -4.52
N PRO A 829 11.69 -3.68 -4.88
CA PRO A 829 11.19 -2.70 -5.82
C PRO A 829 11.51 -1.34 -5.16
N ASP A 830 12.66 -0.75 -5.49
CA ASP A 830 12.98 0.62 -5.08
C ASP A 830 12.19 1.58 -5.99
N ARG A 831 10.85 1.40 -5.95
CA ARG A 831 9.74 2.36 -5.87
C ARG A 831 8.46 1.76 -6.42
#